data_AF-A0A1V9Z768-F1
#
_entry.id   AF-A0A1V9Z768-F1
#
_cell.length_a   1.000
_cell.length_b   1.000
_cell.length_c   1.000
_cell.angle_alpha   90.00
_cell.angle_beta   90.00
_cell.angle_gamma   90.00
#
_symmetry.space_group_name_H-M   'P 1'
#
loop_
_entity.id
_entity.type
_entity.pdbx_description
1 polymer ?
#
loop_
_entity_poly.entity_id
_entity_poly.type
_entity_poly.pdbx_seq_one_letter_code
_entity_poly.pdbx_strand_id
1 'polypeptide(L)'
;MNEEAQVDRIILKPNCEYRFEVQGEDEVLIRLSSGTAELFGVELAKDRDYRFRKCQLAIFTWHGCELVVTGKCAVSYTSDETPMASIVNIHTQLDQIRIKAMNTKTAGPRVLITGPTDSGKSTVTQILLNYALRMGRKPTFVDLDVAHGLLSVPGTITATPLETNCMSVEDDFILTAPIAYYFGHASLKDIPELYKYQVTELAKRVDQRLANDAEVNASGIIVNTSGLIDNEGYQAILHCIQALHIDLVIVLGQDRLYSELNSAVGSTLTVIKLPRSDGVVQRSNQLRHQLRMDGFHTYFYGKKIPNAVPTQSLYEYSPHVVELAFEDINIFRVHDLKVSDVMLPVGQVDDVQRLRVLPVDKGPELAHCIAAVIHQSNVKDDDLGMDPQSLLDASAAGFVQIKAVNVQTNRITLLVPCHATSRMPTGLPNYDLATGICVCLIGTTLSNFGLNIQKFSFTIEQHLPEADRRPYTSIWQWWVGLSCVIIGSIGDFAALSFAAQSVIMPVGSFTLVANIFFAHFWLKERLTWNDLHGTIFIVCGAVIVCIFGAHESTNYTLDELVALYRRWDMLFYAIFIFAVILFFYLLNVRSQAMFDQHGGESIEYSFYKKWHPLSYAALSGVVGAQSVMFAKSTGELIKQTLSGHNQFNHILSFVLLIALGIAITTQTHVLAMGLKHFDALYIVPVFTCFFITFSILGGAVYFEEFKSYSLTQGICFPLGVIITIYGISVLAKRDMSQPSSKGYTVLAP
;
A
#
# COMPACT_ATOMS: atom_id res chain seq x y z
N MET A 1 4.58 -54.49 0.55
CA MET A 1 3.18 -54.89 0.30
C MET A 1 2.38 -53.60 0.31
N ASN A 2 1.98 -53.11 -0.87
CA ASN A 2 1.08 -51.97 -0.96
C ASN A 2 -0.31 -52.48 -0.57
N GLU A 3 -0.80 -52.08 0.61
CA GLU A 3 -2.23 -52.19 0.92
C GLU A 3 -2.96 -51.36 -0.16
N GLU A 4 -3.82 -52.01 -0.95
CA GLU A 4 -4.72 -51.31 -1.86
C GLU A 4 -5.57 -50.35 -1.02
N ALA A 5 -5.46 -49.05 -1.30
CA ALA A 5 -6.24 -48.05 -0.59
C ALA A 5 -7.73 -48.39 -0.72
N GLN A 6 -8.44 -48.45 0.41
CA GLN A 6 -9.88 -48.70 0.44
C GLN A 6 -10.60 -47.61 -0.37
N VAL A 7 -11.36 -48.03 -1.39
CA VAL A 7 -12.17 -47.15 -2.26
C VAL A 7 -13.63 -47.50 -2.06
N ASP A 8 -14.37 -46.58 -1.44
CA ASP A 8 -15.80 -46.70 -1.19
C ASP A 8 -16.59 -45.78 -2.15
N ARG A 9 -17.68 -46.30 -2.72
CA ARG A 9 -18.60 -45.51 -3.55
C ARG A 9 -19.85 -45.21 -2.76
N ILE A 10 -20.12 -43.93 -2.54
CA ILE A 10 -21.25 -43.45 -1.75
C ILE A 10 -22.27 -42.81 -2.69
N ILE A 11 -23.46 -43.37 -2.74
CA ILE A 11 -24.59 -42.81 -3.48
C ILE A 11 -25.45 -42.00 -2.51
N LEU A 12 -25.45 -40.68 -2.69
CA LEU A 12 -26.29 -39.77 -1.92
C LEU A 12 -27.60 -39.49 -2.66
N LYS A 13 -28.72 -39.69 -1.98
CA LYS A 13 -30.05 -39.29 -2.46
C LYS A 13 -30.20 -37.76 -2.39
N PRO A 14 -31.15 -37.17 -3.14
CA PRO A 14 -31.50 -35.76 -2.99
C PRO A 14 -31.79 -35.37 -1.54
N ASN A 15 -31.35 -34.18 -1.13
CA ASN A 15 -31.50 -33.61 0.22
C ASN A 15 -30.82 -34.41 1.35
N CYS A 16 -29.82 -35.22 1.03
CA CYS A 16 -29.01 -35.93 2.00
C CYS A 16 -27.59 -35.37 2.07
N GLU A 17 -26.91 -35.63 3.20
CA GLU A 17 -25.48 -35.36 3.36
C GLU A 17 -24.69 -36.59 3.76
N TYR A 18 -23.45 -36.66 3.29
CA TYR A 18 -22.44 -37.62 3.73
C TYR A 18 -21.59 -36.96 4.81
N ARG A 19 -21.69 -37.48 6.04
CA ARG A 19 -20.92 -37.02 7.20
C ARG A 19 -19.72 -37.93 7.38
N PHE A 20 -18.54 -37.33 7.54
CA PHE A 20 -17.32 -38.07 7.76
C PHE A 20 -16.38 -37.36 8.72
N GLU A 21 -15.58 -38.15 9.42
CA GLU A 21 -14.57 -37.71 10.37
C GLU A 21 -13.24 -38.35 10.04
N VAL A 22 -12.20 -37.53 9.98
CA VAL A 22 -10.81 -37.94 9.75
C VAL A 22 -9.99 -37.56 10.99
N GLN A 23 -9.41 -38.55 11.66
CA GLN A 23 -8.63 -38.38 12.89
C GLN A 23 -7.16 -38.74 12.67
N GLY A 24 -6.28 -38.23 13.54
CA GLY A 24 -4.86 -38.59 13.53
C GLY A 24 -4.14 -38.11 12.27
N GLU A 25 -3.29 -38.97 11.70
CA GLU A 25 -2.54 -38.72 10.46
C GLU A 25 -3.21 -39.35 9.23
N ASP A 26 -4.42 -39.90 9.40
CA ASP A 26 -5.20 -40.47 8.30
C ASP A 26 -5.60 -39.35 7.30
N GLU A 27 -5.75 -39.75 6.05
CA GLU A 27 -6.15 -38.87 4.95
C GLU A 27 -7.27 -39.54 4.16
N VAL A 28 -8.24 -38.72 3.75
CA VAL A 28 -9.32 -39.13 2.85
C VAL A 28 -9.33 -38.23 1.62
N LEU A 29 -9.38 -38.85 0.45
CA LEU A 29 -9.64 -38.19 -0.82
C LEU A 29 -11.10 -38.41 -1.20
N ILE A 30 -11.82 -37.34 -1.49
CA ILE A 30 -13.21 -37.42 -1.95
C ILE A 30 -13.31 -36.80 -3.33
N ARG A 31 -13.87 -37.55 -4.27
CA ARG A 31 -14.13 -37.12 -5.65
C ARG A 31 -15.62 -37.18 -5.95
N LEU A 32 -16.14 -36.13 -6.57
CA LEU A 32 -17.49 -36.13 -7.14
C LEU A 32 -17.46 -36.83 -8.51
N SER A 33 -18.06 -38.02 -8.61
CA SER A 33 -18.14 -38.82 -9.85
C SER A 33 -19.32 -38.41 -10.72
N SER A 34 -20.49 -38.17 -10.12
CA SER A 34 -21.70 -37.77 -10.85
C SER A 34 -22.65 -36.95 -9.99
N GLY A 35 -23.54 -36.17 -10.63
CA GLY A 35 -24.48 -35.29 -9.95
C GLY A 35 -23.85 -33.97 -9.47
N THR A 36 -24.44 -33.38 -8.44
CA THR A 36 -23.97 -32.12 -7.81
C THR A 36 -23.82 -32.32 -6.32
N ALA A 37 -22.75 -31.80 -5.72
CA ALA A 37 -22.53 -31.83 -4.29
C ALA A 37 -21.91 -30.52 -3.82
N GLU A 38 -22.12 -30.16 -2.55
CA GLU A 38 -21.53 -28.97 -1.94
C GLU A 38 -20.99 -29.25 -0.55
N LEU A 39 -19.89 -28.59 -0.21
CA LEU A 39 -19.32 -28.54 1.14
C LEU A 39 -19.55 -27.14 1.68
N PHE A 40 -20.41 -27.01 2.70
CA PHE A 40 -20.79 -25.75 3.33
C PHE A 40 -21.13 -24.62 2.34
N GLY A 41 -21.84 -24.98 1.26
CA GLY A 41 -22.32 -24.07 0.23
C GLY A 41 -21.37 -23.87 -0.97
N VAL A 42 -20.13 -24.39 -0.91
CA VAL A 42 -19.18 -24.40 -2.04
C VAL A 42 -19.39 -25.65 -2.88
N GLU A 43 -19.60 -25.48 -4.18
CA GLU A 43 -19.81 -26.59 -5.11
C GLU A 43 -18.53 -27.41 -5.33
N LEU A 44 -18.66 -28.74 -5.31
CA LEU A 44 -17.58 -29.65 -5.68
C LEU A 44 -17.50 -29.74 -7.20
N ALA A 45 -16.30 -29.57 -7.74
CA ALA A 45 -16.02 -29.80 -9.14
C ALA A 45 -16.03 -31.31 -9.43
N LYS A 46 -16.67 -31.68 -10.53
CA LYS A 46 -16.70 -33.06 -11.00
C LYS A 46 -15.29 -33.55 -11.35
N ASP A 47 -15.02 -34.81 -11.03
CA ASP A 47 -13.77 -35.51 -11.34
C ASP A 47 -12.51 -34.87 -10.72
N ARG A 48 -12.68 -34.01 -9.71
CA ARG A 48 -11.59 -33.44 -8.91
C ARG A 48 -11.48 -34.16 -7.57
N ASP A 49 -10.25 -34.54 -7.21
CA ASP A 49 -9.93 -35.03 -5.86
C ASP A 49 -9.79 -33.88 -4.88
N TYR A 50 -10.55 -33.95 -3.79
CA TYR A 50 -10.45 -33.05 -2.64
C TYR A 50 -9.87 -33.81 -1.46
N ARG A 51 -8.89 -33.21 -0.78
CA ARG A 51 -8.13 -33.86 0.29
C ARG A 51 -8.54 -33.35 1.65
N PHE A 52 -8.85 -34.28 2.55
CA PHE A 52 -9.33 -33.99 3.89
C PHE A 52 -8.48 -34.69 4.96
N ARG A 53 -8.09 -33.94 5.99
CA ARG A 53 -7.28 -34.40 7.14
C ARG A 53 -7.73 -33.69 8.41
N LYS A 54 -7.67 -34.37 9.55
CA LYS A 54 -7.97 -33.82 10.90
C LYS A 54 -9.24 -32.97 10.92
N CYS A 55 -10.29 -33.43 10.25
CA CYS A 55 -11.49 -32.66 10.00
C CYS A 55 -12.75 -33.49 10.25
N GLN A 56 -13.84 -32.78 10.47
CA GLN A 56 -15.16 -33.36 10.56
C GLN A 56 -16.12 -32.50 9.73
N LEU A 57 -16.64 -33.08 8.66
CA LEU A 57 -17.31 -32.35 7.60
C LEU A 57 -18.56 -33.10 7.12
N ALA A 58 -19.42 -32.38 6.41
CA ALA A 58 -20.62 -32.92 5.79
C ALA A 58 -20.72 -32.42 4.34
N ILE A 59 -20.74 -33.35 3.38
CA ILE A 59 -20.97 -33.05 1.96
C ILE A 59 -22.44 -33.26 1.66
N PHE A 60 -23.13 -32.19 1.26
CA PHE A 60 -24.56 -32.19 1.02
C PHE A 60 -24.87 -32.23 -0.49
N THR A 61 -26.05 -32.74 -0.87
CA THR A 61 -26.55 -32.66 -2.24
C THR A 61 -28.03 -32.31 -2.33
N TRP A 62 -28.38 -31.34 -3.19
CA TRP A 62 -29.76 -30.99 -3.51
C TRP A 62 -30.43 -31.97 -4.48
N HIS A 63 -29.66 -32.56 -5.41
CA HIS A 63 -30.18 -33.33 -6.55
C HIS A 63 -29.80 -34.81 -6.54
N GLY A 64 -28.94 -35.23 -5.61
CA GLY A 64 -28.33 -36.54 -5.60
C GLY A 64 -26.97 -36.55 -6.31
N CYS A 65 -26.05 -37.37 -5.82
CA CYS A 65 -24.71 -37.50 -6.38
C CYS A 65 -24.07 -38.85 -6.04
N GLU A 66 -22.98 -39.16 -6.75
CA GLU A 66 -22.09 -40.27 -6.43
C GLU A 66 -20.72 -39.72 -6.03
N LEU A 67 -20.29 -40.03 -4.81
CA LEU A 67 -18.98 -39.70 -4.28
C LEU A 67 -18.09 -40.95 -4.30
N VAL A 68 -16.84 -40.78 -4.71
CA VAL A 68 -15.79 -41.80 -4.57
C VAL A 68 -14.89 -41.35 -3.42
N VAL A 69 -14.85 -42.15 -2.36
CA VAL A 69 -14.10 -41.89 -1.14
C VAL A 69 -12.93 -42.87 -1.11
N THR A 70 -11.70 -42.36 -1.07
CA THR A 70 -10.49 -43.16 -1.02
C THR A 70 -9.72 -42.84 0.26
N GLY A 71 -9.38 -43.86 1.04
CA GLY A 71 -8.70 -43.69 2.33
C GLY A 71 -9.59 -44.05 3.51
N LYS A 72 -9.11 -43.77 4.73
CA LYS A 72 -9.74 -44.25 5.96
C LYS A 72 -10.46 -43.13 6.70
N CYS A 73 -11.78 -43.27 6.86
CA CYS A 73 -12.59 -42.45 7.76
C CYS A 73 -12.64 -43.09 9.14
N ALA A 74 -12.51 -42.30 10.22
CA ALA A 74 -12.74 -42.79 11.58
C ALA A 74 -14.23 -43.08 11.82
N VAL A 75 -15.08 -42.19 11.32
CA VAL A 75 -16.55 -42.33 11.31
C VAL A 75 -17.05 -41.84 9.96
N SER A 76 -17.98 -42.57 9.33
CA SER A 76 -18.69 -42.07 8.15
C SER A 76 -20.09 -42.65 8.06
N TYR A 77 -21.06 -41.84 7.66
CA TYR A 77 -22.46 -42.24 7.47
C TYR A 77 -23.23 -41.21 6.64
N THR A 78 -24.36 -41.59 6.06
CA THR A 78 -25.28 -40.69 5.35
C THR A 78 -26.45 -40.30 6.24
N SER A 79 -26.89 -39.04 6.17
CA SER A 79 -28.04 -38.53 6.92
C SER A 79 -28.96 -37.72 6.02
N ASP A 80 -30.27 -37.87 6.19
CA ASP A 80 -31.35 -37.10 5.57
C ASP A 80 -31.91 -36.01 6.49
N GLU A 81 -31.59 -36.06 7.79
CA GLU A 81 -31.95 -35.04 8.78
C GLU A 81 -30.96 -33.87 8.74
N THR A 82 -31.28 -32.83 7.95
CA THR A 82 -30.43 -31.65 7.76
C THR A 82 -31.22 -30.34 7.90
N PRO A 83 -30.60 -29.26 8.42
CA PRO A 83 -31.24 -27.94 8.49
C PRO A 83 -31.20 -27.17 7.14
N MET A 84 -30.73 -27.79 6.05
CA MET A 84 -30.42 -27.11 4.79
C MET A 84 -31.62 -26.43 4.15
N ALA A 85 -32.81 -27.02 4.24
CA ALA A 85 -34.05 -26.41 3.76
C ALA A 85 -34.36 -25.08 4.47
N SER A 86 -34.11 -25.01 5.78
CA SER A 86 -34.30 -23.77 6.55
C SER A 86 -33.24 -22.73 6.19
N ILE A 87 -31.98 -23.16 6.01
CA ILE A 87 -30.87 -22.26 5.68
C ILE A 87 -31.07 -21.64 4.28
N VAL A 88 -31.47 -22.43 3.27
CA VAL A 88 -31.72 -21.91 1.92
C VAL A 88 -32.92 -20.96 1.87
N ASN A 89 -33.95 -21.21 2.67
CA ASN A 89 -35.10 -20.30 2.80
C ASN A 89 -34.68 -18.95 3.39
N ILE A 90 -33.85 -18.96 4.43
CA ILE A 90 -33.27 -17.74 5.01
C ILE A 90 -32.42 -17.01 3.97
N HIS A 91 -31.51 -17.71 3.30
CA HIS A 91 -30.68 -17.12 2.25
C HIS A 91 -31.52 -16.46 1.15
N THR A 92 -32.59 -17.12 0.71
CA THR A 92 -33.48 -16.61 -0.35
C THR A 92 -34.16 -15.30 0.07
N GLN A 93 -34.61 -15.20 1.33
CA GLN A 93 -35.17 -13.96 1.86
C GLN A 93 -34.11 -12.86 1.98
N LEU A 94 -32.92 -13.19 2.46
CA LEU A 94 -31.80 -12.26 2.53
C LEU A 94 -31.41 -11.73 1.14
N ASP A 95 -31.38 -12.59 0.12
CA ASP A 95 -31.04 -12.16 -1.24
C ASP A 95 -32.11 -11.23 -1.84
N GLN A 96 -33.39 -11.46 -1.56
CA GLN A 96 -34.46 -10.51 -1.94
C GLN A 96 -34.24 -9.13 -1.30
N ILE A 97 -33.82 -9.08 -0.04
CA ILE A 97 -33.47 -7.82 0.64
C ILE A 97 -32.26 -7.16 -0.03
N ARG A 98 -31.22 -7.93 -0.38
CA ARG A 98 -30.03 -7.42 -1.09
C ARG A 98 -30.38 -6.85 -2.47
N ILE A 99 -31.24 -7.54 -3.24
CA ILE A 99 -31.70 -7.05 -4.55
C ILE A 99 -32.42 -5.71 -4.38
N LYS A 100 -33.33 -5.62 -3.41
CA LYS A 100 -34.04 -4.38 -3.11
C LYS A 100 -33.05 -3.28 -2.72
N ALA A 101 -32.12 -3.57 -1.81
CA ALA A 101 -31.12 -2.64 -1.33
C ALA A 101 -30.22 -2.11 -2.46
N MET A 102 -29.80 -2.98 -3.38
CA MET A 102 -29.01 -2.60 -4.55
C MET A 102 -29.78 -1.66 -5.48
N ASN A 103 -31.07 -1.95 -5.72
CA ASN A 103 -31.93 -1.13 -6.57
C ASN A 103 -32.24 0.23 -5.93
N THR A 104 -32.44 0.28 -4.61
CA THR A 104 -32.76 1.52 -3.87
C THR A 104 -31.53 2.26 -3.34
N LYS A 105 -30.32 1.73 -3.55
CA LYS A 105 -29.06 2.23 -2.98
C LYS A 105 -29.12 2.40 -1.46
N THR A 106 -29.73 1.44 -0.78
CA THR A 106 -29.81 1.38 0.69
C THR A 106 -28.91 0.28 1.24
N ALA A 107 -28.78 0.20 2.57
CA ALA A 107 -28.04 -0.89 3.21
C ALA A 107 -28.73 -2.25 3.01
N GLY A 108 -27.91 -3.28 2.82
CA GLY A 108 -28.31 -4.68 2.82
C GLY A 108 -28.57 -5.23 4.23
N PRO A 109 -28.98 -6.50 4.35
CA PRO A 109 -29.36 -7.09 5.63
C PRO A 109 -28.14 -7.29 6.54
N ARG A 110 -28.29 -6.97 7.82
CA ARG A 110 -27.28 -7.21 8.86
C ARG A 110 -27.70 -8.37 9.76
N VAL A 111 -27.00 -9.50 9.67
CA VAL A 111 -27.40 -10.77 10.28
C VAL A 111 -26.41 -11.21 11.36
N LEU A 112 -26.89 -11.57 12.54
CA LEU A 112 -26.08 -12.12 13.64
C LEU A 112 -26.46 -13.54 13.98
N ILE A 113 -25.48 -14.44 14.03
CA ILE A 113 -25.66 -15.87 14.32
C ILE A 113 -25.11 -16.18 15.70
N THR A 114 -25.97 -16.67 16.59
CA THR A 114 -25.64 -16.93 18.00
C THR A 114 -26.17 -18.29 18.50
N GLY A 115 -25.68 -18.73 19.65
CA GLY A 115 -25.98 -20.04 20.25
C GLY A 115 -24.79 -20.62 21.03
N PRO A 116 -25.01 -21.69 21.80
CA PRO A 116 -23.99 -22.31 22.64
C PRO A 116 -22.80 -22.82 21.83
N THR A 117 -21.71 -23.17 22.50
CA THR A 117 -20.58 -23.84 21.82
C THR A 117 -21.03 -25.14 21.14
N ASP A 118 -20.43 -25.45 19.99
CA ASP A 118 -20.73 -26.67 19.23
C ASP A 118 -22.21 -26.77 18.79
N SER A 119 -22.83 -25.65 18.40
CA SER A 119 -24.19 -25.62 17.82
C SER A 119 -24.22 -25.51 16.29
N GLY A 120 -23.06 -25.36 15.63
CA GLY A 120 -22.95 -25.22 14.17
C GLY A 120 -22.94 -23.77 13.66
N LYS A 121 -22.66 -22.77 14.53
CA LYS A 121 -22.63 -21.33 14.15
C LYS A 121 -21.74 -21.06 12.94
N SER A 122 -20.46 -21.42 13.03
CA SER A 122 -19.48 -21.23 11.97
C SER A 122 -19.92 -21.88 10.65
N THR A 123 -20.51 -23.08 10.71
CA THR A 123 -21.03 -23.81 9.54
C THR A 123 -22.19 -23.07 8.88
N VAL A 124 -23.18 -22.62 9.67
CA VAL A 124 -24.32 -21.84 9.15
C VAL A 124 -23.83 -20.51 8.55
N THR A 125 -22.88 -19.85 9.20
CA THR A 125 -22.25 -18.63 8.70
C THR A 125 -21.59 -18.86 7.35
N GLN A 126 -20.76 -19.91 7.22
CA GLN A 126 -20.09 -20.27 5.97
C GLN A 126 -21.10 -20.55 4.84
N ILE A 127 -22.16 -21.34 5.10
CA ILE A 127 -23.18 -21.63 4.09
C ILE A 127 -23.86 -20.35 3.59
N LEU A 128 -24.28 -19.46 4.50
CA LEU A 128 -24.96 -18.21 4.13
C LEU A 128 -24.05 -17.25 3.34
N LEU A 129 -22.76 -17.19 3.71
CA LEU A 129 -21.74 -16.43 2.98
C LEU A 129 -21.53 -17.01 1.57
N ASN A 130 -21.26 -18.31 1.47
CA ASN A 130 -20.99 -18.98 0.19
C ASN A 130 -22.18 -18.92 -0.77
N TYR A 131 -23.41 -19.03 -0.26
CA TYR A 131 -24.59 -18.82 -1.10
C TYR A 131 -24.70 -17.38 -1.61
N ALA A 132 -24.38 -16.37 -0.79
CA ALA A 132 -24.35 -14.99 -1.24
C ALA A 132 -23.26 -14.77 -2.31
N LEU A 133 -22.08 -15.36 -2.14
CA LEU A 133 -20.99 -15.31 -3.11
C LEU A 133 -21.37 -15.99 -4.44
N ARG A 134 -22.09 -17.11 -4.41
CA ARG A 134 -22.63 -17.79 -5.60
C ARG A 134 -23.64 -16.94 -6.36
N MET A 135 -24.38 -16.08 -5.67
CA MET A 135 -25.29 -15.11 -6.28
C MET A 135 -24.57 -13.82 -6.74
N GLY A 136 -23.24 -13.77 -6.71
CA GLY A 136 -22.44 -12.61 -7.12
C GLY A 136 -22.52 -11.44 -6.14
N ARG A 137 -22.92 -11.68 -4.89
CA ARG A 137 -22.92 -10.66 -3.82
C ARG A 137 -21.55 -10.56 -3.18
N LYS A 138 -21.32 -9.46 -2.45
CA LYS A 138 -20.08 -9.18 -1.72
C LYS A 138 -20.35 -8.95 -0.23
N PRO A 139 -20.86 -9.96 0.51
CA PRO A 139 -21.19 -9.77 1.92
C PRO A 139 -19.93 -9.50 2.75
N THR A 140 -20.04 -8.62 3.74
CA THR A 140 -18.99 -8.47 4.75
C THR A 140 -19.14 -9.54 5.82
N PHE A 141 -18.13 -10.40 5.96
CA PHE A 141 -18.06 -11.35 7.06
C PHE A 141 -17.40 -10.67 8.27
N VAL A 142 -18.11 -10.69 9.40
CA VAL A 142 -17.61 -10.22 10.69
C VAL A 142 -17.50 -11.43 11.62
N ASP A 143 -16.30 -11.71 12.12
CA ASP A 143 -16.06 -12.81 13.04
C ASP A 143 -15.66 -12.29 14.42
N LEU A 144 -16.54 -12.54 15.39
CA LEU A 144 -16.39 -12.13 16.77
C LEU A 144 -16.04 -13.31 17.71
N ASP A 145 -15.78 -14.51 17.16
CA ASP A 145 -15.30 -15.64 17.96
C ASP A 145 -13.79 -15.57 18.18
N VAL A 146 -13.39 -14.96 19.29
CA VAL A 146 -11.97 -14.85 19.68
C VAL A 146 -11.29 -16.19 19.94
N ALA A 147 -12.04 -17.27 20.21
CA ALA A 147 -11.45 -18.57 20.51
C ALA A 147 -11.10 -19.36 19.23
N HIS A 148 -11.95 -19.25 18.21
CA HIS A 148 -11.92 -20.08 17.01
C HIS A 148 -12.27 -19.28 15.74
N GLY A 149 -11.75 -18.05 15.64
CA GLY A 149 -11.97 -17.19 14.48
C GLY A 149 -11.49 -17.83 13.18
N LEU A 150 -12.23 -17.59 12.10
CA LEU A 150 -12.02 -18.14 10.76
C LEU A 150 -11.14 -17.24 9.87
N LEU A 151 -10.97 -15.97 10.24
CA LEU A 151 -10.35 -14.97 9.37
C LEU A 151 -8.89 -14.62 9.68
N SER A 152 -8.42 -14.90 10.89
CA SER A 152 -7.07 -14.51 11.34
C SER A 152 -6.60 -15.44 12.47
N VAL A 153 -5.49 -15.10 13.13
CA VAL A 153 -5.00 -15.85 14.29
C VAL A 153 -6.03 -15.86 15.43
N PRO A 154 -6.05 -16.93 16.26
CA PRO A 154 -6.88 -16.95 17.46
C PRO A 154 -6.60 -15.75 18.38
N GLY A 155 -7.62 -15.31 19.10
CA GLY A 155 -7.57 -14.12 19.96
C GLY A 155 -7.81 -12.82 19.19
N THR A 156 -8.50 -12.87 18.05
CA THR A 156 -8.80 -11.69 17.23
C THR A 156 -10.29 -11.52 16.99
N ILE A 157 -10.70 -10.27 16.78
CA ILE A 157 -12.02 -9.88 16.28
C ILE A 157 -11.79 -9.26 14.91
N THR A 158 -12.53 -9.73 13.90
CA THR A 158 -12.16 -9.48 12.50
C THR A 158 -13.34 -9.15 11.61
N ALA A 159 -13.09 -8.40 10.54
CA ALA A 159 -14.06 -8.18 9.48
C ALA A 159 -13.41 -8.07 8.11
N THR A 160 -14.05 -8.62 7.08
CA THR A 160 -13.59 -8.50 5.69
C THR A 160 -14.75 -8.66 4.70
N PRO A 161 -14.83 -7.83 3.65
CA PRO A 161 -15.73 -8.08 2.52
C PRO A 161 -15.22 -9.30 1.75
N LEU A 162 -16.12 -10.23 1.46
CA LEU A 162 -15.79 -11.41 0.66
C LEU A 162 -16.22 -11.22 -0.78
N GLU A 163 -15.43 -11.78 -1.69
CA GLU A 163 -15.73 -11.87 -3.12
C GLU A 163 -15.71 -13.33 -3.58
N THR A 164 -16.19 -13.61 -4.79
CA THR A 164 -16.35 -14.98 -5.30
C THR A 164 -15.03 -15.77 -5.34
N ASN A 165 -13.89 -15.10 -5.49
CA ASN A 165 -12.55 -15.70 -5.44
C ASN A 165 -12.13 -16.19 -4.04
N CYS A 166 -12.85 -15.80 -2.97
CA CYS A 166 -12.57 -16.24 -1.61
C CYS A 166 -13.04 -17.68 -1.35
N MET A 167 -13.95 -18.23 -2.18
CA MET A 167 -14.52 -19.56 -1.98
C MET A 167 -13.48 -20.66 -2.23
N SER A 168 -13.33 -21.58 -1.26
CA SER A 168 -12.52 -22.79 -1.38
C SER A 168 -13.23 -23.97 -0.72
N VAL A 169 -12.96 -25.18 -1.21
CA VAL A 169 -13.45 -26.44 -0.61
C VAL A 169 -12.46 -26.95 0.43
N GLU A 170 -11.16 -26.73 0.22
CA GLU A 170 -10.08 -27.25 1.08
C GLU A 170 -9.63 -26.22 2.13
N ASP A 171 -9.93 -24.95 1.89
CA ASP A 171 -9.66 -23.82 2.77
C ASP A 171 -10.95 -23.10 3.16
N ASP A 172 -10.95 -22.42 4.31
CA ASP A 172 -12.13 -21.67 4.76
C ASP A 172 -12.42 -20.49 3.82
N PHE A 173 -11.55 -19.47 3.84
CA PHE A 173 -11.62 -18.33 2.91
C PHE A 173 -10.21 -17.91 2.50
N ILE A 174 -10.01 -17.59 1.22
CA ILE A 174 -8.80 -16.93 0.74
C ILE A 174 -8.98 -15.43 0.88
N LEU A 175 -8.25 -14.81 1.81
CA LEU A 175 -8.51 -13.43 2.24
C LEU A 175 -7.48 -12.44 1.71
N THR A 176 -7.96 -11.25 1.36
CA THR A 176 -7.14 -10.07 1.08
C THR A 176 -7.31 -9.03 2.18
N ALA A 177 -6.35 -8.94 3.10
CA ALA A 177 -6.23 -7.91 4.13
C ALA A 177 -7.48 -7.70 5.03
N PRO A 178 -7.84 -8.67 5.90
CA PRO A 178 -8.92 -8.48 6.87
C PRO A 178 -8.56 -7.39 7.89
N ILE A 179 -9.56 -6.61 8.32
CA ILE A 179 -9.41 -5.74 9.49
C ILE A 179 -9.40 -6.66 10.71
N ALA A 180 -8.35 -6.59 11.52
CA ALA A 180 -8.20 -7.42 12.72
C ALA A 180 -7.86 -6.59 13.95
N TYR A 181 -8.64 -6.75 15.01
CA TYR A 181 -8.31 -6.26 16.35
C TYR A 181 -7.80 -7.41 17.21
N TYR A 182 -6.67 -7.21 17.88
CA TYR A 182 -6.09 -8.22 18.75
C TYR A 182 -6.68 -8.12 20.15
N PHE A 183 -7.52 -9.10 20.49
CA PHE A 183 -8.06 -9.25 21.83
C PHE A 183 -7.07 -9.95 22.77
N GLY A 184 -6.23 -10.84 22.23
CA GLY A 184 -5.12 -11.48 22.96
C GLY A 184 -5.52 -12.57 23.96
N HIS A 185 -6.82 -12.81 24.14
CA HIS A 185 -7.36 -13.80 25.06
C HIS A 185 -8.24 -14.83 24.33
N ALA A 186 -8.27 -16.05 24.85
CA ALA A 186 -9.08 -17.13 24.26
C ALA A 186 -10.55 -17.07 24.71
N SER A 187 -10.89 -16.25 25.70
CA SER A 187 -12.25 -16.12 26.23
C SER A 187 -12.59 -14.65 26.43
N LEU A 188 -13.76 -14.22 25.93
CA LEU A 188 -14.24 -12.85 26.13
C LEU A 188 -14.42 -12.47 27.61
N LYS A 189 -14.49 -13.45 28.51
CA LYS A 189 -14.59 -13.24 29.97
C LYS A 189 -13.35 -12.60 30.58
N ASP A 190 -12.20 -12.77 29.93
CA ASP A 190 -10.93 -12.31 30.49
C ASP A 190 -10.94 -10.78 30.59
N ILE A 191 -11.36 -10.10 29.52
CA ILE A 191 -11.52 -8.63 29.50
C ILE A 191 -12.79 -8.23 28.73
N PRO A 192 -14.00 -8.32 29.33
CA PRO A 192 -15.27 -8.08 28.63
C PRO A 192 -15.40 -6.65 28.06
N GLU A 193 -14.88 -5.65 28.78
CA GLU A 193 -14.94 -4.26 28.33
C GLU A 193 -14.07 -4.00 27.10
N LEU A 194 -12.90 -4.65 27.01
CA LEU A 194 -12.06 -4.56 25.81
C LEU A 194 -12.75 -5.20 24.61
N TYR A 195 -13.43 -6.34 24.82
CA TYR A 195 -14.19 -6.99 23.76
C TYR A 195 -15.30 -6.05 23.23
N LYS A 196 -16.11 -5.46 24.11
CA LYS A 196 -17.16 -4.51 23.73
C LYS A 196 -16.58 -3.28 23.02
N TYR A 197 -15.47 -2.74 23.54
CA TYR A 197 -14.77 -1.60 22.94
C TYR A 197 -14.33 -1.91 21.50
N GLN A 198 -13.61 -3.02 21.31
CA GLN A 198 -13.12 -3.44 20.00
C GLN A 198 -14.26 -3.76 19.02
N VAL A 199 -15.38 -4.33 19.48
CA VAL A 199 -16.58 -4.52 18.64
C VAL A 199 -17.14 -3.18 18.17
N THR A 200 -17.19 -2.17 19.03
CA THR A 200 -17.66 -0.81 18.66
C THR A 200 -16.72 -0.17 17.64
N GLU A 201 -15.41 -0.26 17.83
CA GLU A 201 -14.43 0.26 16.87
C GLU A 201 -14.48 -0.48 15.53
N LEU A 202 -14.60 -1.80 15.56
CA LEU A 202 -14.78 -2.62 14.36
C LEU A 202 -16.06 -2.22 13.60
N ALA A 203 -17.17 -2.01 14.31
CA ALA A 203 -18.43 -1.57 13.71
C ALA A 203 -18.29 -0.24 12.98
N LYS A 204 -17.63 0.76 13.59
CA LYS A 204 -17.34 2.05 12.93
C LYS A 204 -16.55 1.87 11.64
N ARG A 205 -15.53 1.01 11.63
CA ARG A 205 -14.71 0.74 10.43
C ARG A 205 -15.50 0.00 9.35
N VAL A 206 -16.35 -0.95 9.76
CA VAL A 206 -17.27 -1.65 8.84
C VAL A 206 -18.24 -0.66 8.21
N ASP A 207 -18.88 0.22 8.99
CA ASP A 207 -19.80 1.24 8.47
C ASP A 207 -19.12 2.21 7.51
N GLN A 208 -17.90 2.67 7.83
CA GLN A 208 -17.10 3.49 6.93
C GLN A 208 -16.80 2.77 5.61
N ARG A 209 -16.48 1.47 5.67
CA ARG A 209 -16.22 0.67 4.47
C ARG A 209 -17.48 0.50 3.62
N LEU A 210 -18.61 0.19 4.26
CA LEU A 210 -19.91 0.05 3.58
C LEU A 210 -20.34 1.38 2.95
N ALA A 211 -20.11 2.52 3.60
CA ALA A 211 -20.45 3.83 3.04
C ALA A 211 -19.66 4.15 1.75
N ASN A 212 -18.47 3.60 1.60
CA ASN A 212 -17.59 3.84 0.44
C ASN A 212 -17.84 2.87 -0.74
N ASP A 213 -18.52 1.74 -0.52
CA ASP A 213 -18.77 0.71 -1.54
C ASP A 213 -20.24 0.31 -1.56
N ALA A 214 -20.97 0.75 -2.59
CA ALA A 214 -22.40 0.52 -2.71
C ALA A 214 -22.77 -0.96 -2.91
N GLU A 215 -21.92 -1.75 -3.57
CA GLU A 215 -22.18 -3.19 -3.80
C GLU A 215 -22.02 -3.97 -2.49
N VAL A 216 -20.96 -3.68 -1.74
CA VAL A 216 -20.72 -4.28 -0.42
C VAL A 216 -21.80 -3.82 0.56
N ASN A 217 -22.20 -2.54 0.52
CA ASN A 217 -23.29 -2.01 1.34
C ASN A 217 -24.61 -2.76 1.10
N ALA A 218 -25.01 -2.91 -0.16
CA ALA A 218 -26.24 -3.61 -0.53
C ALA A 218 -26.18 -5.11 -0.22
N SER A 219 -24.98 -5.69 -0.18
CA SER A 219 -24.78 -7.10 0.17
C SER A 219 -24.96 -7.40 1.66
N GLY A 220 -24.76 -6.38 2.51
CA GLY A 220 -24.96 -6.45 3.95
C GLY A 220 -23.81 -7.15 4.70
N ILE A 221 -24.07 -7.48 5.97
CA ILE A 221 -23.07 -8.12 6.85
C ILE A 221 -23.61 -9.42 7.45
N ILE A 222 -22.74 -10.40 7.64
CA ILE A 222 -23.04 -11.63 8.38
C ILE A 222 -22.03 -11.77 9.52
N VAL A 223 -22.55 -11.94 10.74
CA VAL A 223 -21.78 -11.88 11.98
C VAL A 223 -21.78 -13.24 12.68
N ASN A 224 -20.61 -13.82 12.91
CA ASN A 224 -20.41 -15.00 13.76
C ASN A 224 -20.04 -14.57 15.19
N THR A 225 -20.65 -15.20 16.19
CA THR A 225 -20.35 -14.91 17.61
C THR A 225 -19.70 -16.09 18.33
N SER A 226 -19.03 -15.81 19.45
CA SER A 226 -18.57 -16.85 20.37
C SER A 226 -19.74 -17.72 20.87
N GLY A 227 -19.42 -18.92 21.36
CA GLY A 227 -20.41 -19.83 21.95
C GLY A 227 -20.76 -19.55 23.41
N LEU A 228 -20.35 -18.40 23.96
CA LEU A 228 -20.59 -18.04 25.35
C LEU A 228 -21.98 -17.42 25.50
N ILE A 229 -22.84 -18.07 26.29
CA ILE A 229 -24.26 -17.71 26.46
C ILE A 229 -24.65 -17.49 27.93
N ASP A 230 -23.67 -17.35 28.82
CA ASP A 230 -23.92 -16.95 30.20
C ASP A 230 -24.19 -15.45 30.29
N ASN A 231 -24.33 -14.90 31.50
CA ASN A 231 -24.69 -13.49 31.67
C ASN A 231 -23.76 -12.53 30.92
N GLU A 232 -22.43 -12.72 31.00
CA GLU A 232 -21.46 -11.89 30.27
C GLU A 232 -21.57 -12.10 28.76
N GLY A 233 -21.72 -13.35 28.30
CA GLY A 233 -21.93 -13.65 26.88
C GLY A 233 -23.22 -13.05 26.33
N TYR A 234 -24.31 -13.09 27.10
CA TYR A 234 -25.59 -12.48 26.75
C TYR A 234 -25.48 -10.96 26.62
N GLN A 235 -24.82 -10.29 27.58
CA GLN A 235 -24.56 -8.85 27.49
C GLN A 235 -23.66 -8.50 26.28
N ALA A 236 -22.67 -9.33 25.97
CA ALA A 236 -21.84 -9.16 24.78
C ALA A 236 -22.68 -9.29 23.49
N ILE A 237 -23.62 -10.24 23.41
CA ILE A 237 -24.53 -10.40 22.26
C ILE A 237 -25.40 -9.15 22.10
N LEU A 238 -26.00 -8.63 23.18
CA LEU A 238 -26.79 -7.40 23.13
C LEU A 238 -25.97 -6.20 22.65
N HIS A 239 -24.74 -6.07 23.15
CA HIS A 239 -23.80 -5.03 22.69
C HIS A 239 -23.49 -5.16 21.19
N CYS A 240 -23.23 -6.38 20.71
CA CYS A 240 -22.98 -6.64 19.28
C CYS A 240 -24.20 -6.27 18.42
N ILE A 241 -25.41 -6.60 18.86
CA ILE A 241 -26.67 -6.26 18.17
C ILE A 241 -26.80 -4.74 17.98
N GLN A 242 -26.52 -3.99 19.04
CA GLN A 242 -26.61 -2.53 19.02
C GLN A 242 -25.49 -1.90 18.18
N ALA A 243 -24.23 -2.28 18.44
CA ALA A 243 -23.05 -1.70 17.80
C ALA A 243 -23.01 -1.94 16.29
N LEU A 244 -23.42 -3.13 15.83
CA LEU A 244 -23.40 -3.50 14.40
C LEU A 244 -24.73 -3.20 13.68
N HIS A 245 -25.73 -2.65 14.38
CA HIS A 245 -27.07 -2.36 13.86
C HIS A 245 -27.76 -3.58 13.22
N ILE A 246 -27.84 -4.69 13.95
CA ILE A 246 -28.36 -5.96 13.43
C ILE A 246 -29.87 -5.92 13.16
N ASP A 247 -30.30 -6.45 12.01
CA ASP A 247 -31.71 -6.56 11.59
C ASP A 247 -32.31 -7.95 11.87
N LEU A 248 -31.47 -9.00 11.83
CA LEU A 248 -31.87 -10.39 12.00
C LEU A 248 -30.91 -11.12 12.94
N VAL A 249 -31.46 -11.74 13.98
CA VAL A 249 -30.72 -12.64 14.89
C VAL A 249 -31.16 -14.08 14.67
N ILE A 250 -30.20 -14.96 14.41
CA ILE A 250 -30.39 -16.40 14.23
C ILE A 250 -29.86 -17.14 15.46
N VAL A 251 -30.76 -17.77 16.21
CA VAL A 251 -30.41 -18.53 17.42
C VAL A 251 -30.38 -20.03 17.10
N LEU A 252 -29.21 -20.66 17.25
CA LEU A 252 -29.02 -22.09 16.99
C LEU A 252 -29.24 -22.93 18.26
N GLY A 253 -30.27 -23.80 18.24
CA GLY A 253 -30.42 -24.93 19.15
C GLY A 253 -30.58 -24.60 20.64
N GLN A 254 -31.04 -23.40 21.01
CA GLN A 254 -31.14 -22.97 22.41
C GLN A 254 -32.43 -22.16 22.67
N ASP A 255 -33.46 -22.81 23.23
CA ASP A 255 -34.78 -22.20 23.45
C ASP A 255 -34.76 -21.06 24.47
N ARG A 256 -34.00 -21.21 25.56
CA ARG A 256 -33.89 -20.17 26.59
C ARG A 256 -33.32 -18.88 26.02
N LEU A 257 -32.20 -18.98 25.29
CA LEU A 257 -31.54 -17.83 24.67
C LEU A 257 -32.45 -17.15 23.63
N TYR A 258 -33.18 -17.96 22.84
CA TYR A 258 -34.18 -17.44 21.92
C TYR A 258 -35.27 -16.64 22.63
N SER A 259 -35.83 -17.18 23.71
CA SER A 259 -36.90 -16.50 24.47
C SER A 259 -36.40 -15.21 25.12
N GLU A 260 -35.19 -15.22 25.68
CA GLU A 260 -34.56 -14.04 26.32
C GLU A 260 -34.30 -12.93 25.27
N LEU A 261 -33.69 -13.27 24.13
CA LEU A 261 -33.42 -12.32 23.05
C LEU A 261 -34.71 -11.80 22.40
N ASN A 262 -35.68 -12.67 22.12
CA ASN A 262 -36.95 -12.25 21.54
C ASN A 262 -37.73 -11.32 22.49
N SER A 263 -37.64 -11.55 23.80
CA SER A 263 -38.20 -10.65 24.81
C SER A 263 -37.47 -9.31 24.87
N ALA A 264 -36.15 -9.28 24.67
CA ALA A 264 -35.34 -8.08 24.81
C ALA A 264 -35.30 -7.19 23.56
N VAL A 265 -35.23 -7.80 22.37
CA VAL A 265 -35.02 -7.09 21.08
C VAL A 265 -36.03 -7.46 19.99
N GLY A 266 -36.96 -8.39 20.23
CA GLY A 266 -37.93 -8.83 19.20
C GLY A 266 -38.94 -7.75 18.77
N SER A 267 -39.01 -6.63 19.50
CA SER A 267 -39.80 -5.45 19.09
C SER A 267 -39.09 -4.57 18.07
N THR A 268 -37.75 -4.63 17.99
CA THR A 268 -36.93 -3.77 17.13
C THR A 268 -36.38 -4.50 15.92
N LEU A 269 -36.12 -5.81 16.04
CA LEU A 269 -35.51 -6.63 15.00
C LEU A 269 -36.15 -8.02 14.92
N THR A 270 -35.82 -8.79 13.88
CA THR A 270 -36.34 -10.16 13.71
C THR A 270 -35.46 -11.16 14.44
N VAL A 271 -36.05 -12.02 15.28
CA VAL A 271 -35.33 -13.13 15.94
C VAL A 271 -35.90 -14.45 15.42
N ILE A 272 -35.04 -15.31 14.87
CA ILE A 272 -35.42 -16.64 14.39
C ILE A 272 -34.65 -17.74 15.12
N LYS A 273 -35.28 -18.90 15.25
CA LYS A 273 -34.66 -20.10 15.81
C LYS A 273 -34.39 -21.12 14.72
N LEU A 274 -33.19 -21.69 14.69
CA LEU A 274 -32.86 -22.84 13.88
C LEU A 274 -32.50 -24.04 14.76
N PRO A 275 -32.88 -25.27 14.37
CA PRO A 275 -32.41 -26.46 15.04
C PRO A 275 -30.90 -26.61 14.86
N ARG A 276 -30.24 -27.19 15.86
CA ARG A 276 -28.85 -27.66 15.73
C ARG A 276 -28.84 -28.84 14.77
N SER A 277 -27.81 -28.93 13.91
CA SER A 277 -27.55 -30.15 13.13
C SER A 277 -26.98 -31.25 14.03
N ASP A 278 -27.52 -32.46 13.91
CA ASP A 278 -27.01 -33.65 14.62
C ASP A 278 -25.60 -34.05 14.15
N GLY A 279 -25.15 -33.53 13.01
CA GLY A 279 -23.78 -33.70 12.53
C GLY A 279 -22.75 -32.93 13.36
N VAL A 280 -23.17 -32.00 14.20
CA VAL A 280 -22.25 -31.19 15.02
C VAL A 280 -21.81 -31.98 16.25
N VAL A 281 -20.51 -32.26 16.37
CA VAL A 281 -19.93 -32.97 17.51
C VAL A 281 -19.39 -32.01 18.56
N GLN A 282 -19.49 -32.43 19.82
CA GLN A 282 -18.91 -31.70 20.94
C GLN A 282 -17.39 -31.85 20.96
N ARG A 283 -16.69 -30.72 21.05
CA ARG A 283 -15.22 -30.67 21.02
C ARG A 283 -14.65 -30.59 22.42
N SER A 284 -13.73 -31.49 22.74
CA SER A 284 -13.00 -31.45 24.01
C SER A 284 -12.13 -30.18 24.11
N ASN A 285 -11.81 -29.77 25.35
CA ASN A 285 -10.93 -28.63 25.58
C ASN A 285 -9.53 -28.83 24.98
N GLN A 286 -9.05 -30.08 24.93
CA GLN A 286 -7.77 -30.44 24.31
C GLN A 286 -7.81 -30.23 22.79
N LEU A 287 -8.86 -30.70 22.12
CA LEU A 287 -9.03 -30.51 20.68
C LEU A 287 -9.14 -29.02 20.34
N ARG A 288 -9.87 -28.24 21.15
CA ARG A 288 -9.97 -26.79 20.97
C ARG A 288 -8.63 -26.08 21.11
N HIS A 289 -7.81 -26.51 22.08
CA HIS A 289 -6.46 -25.99 22.24
C HIS A 289 -5.61 -26.30 21.00
N GLN A 290 -5.66 -27.53 20.51
CA GLN A 290 -4.93 -27.96 19.32
C GLN A 290 -5.33 -27.15 18.07
N LEU A 291 -6.63 -26.99 17.82
CA LEU A 291 -7.12 -26.19 16.69
C LEU A 291 -6.64 -24.72 16.75
N ARG A 292 -6.48 -24.14 17.94
CA ARG A 292 -5.87 -22.80 18.09
C ARG A 292 -4.39 -22.81 17.72
N MET A 293 -3.64 -23.82 18.15
CA MET A 293 -2.23 -23.96 17.78
C MET A 293 -2.08 -24.14 16.27
N ASP A 294 -2.95 -24.94 15.65
CA ASP A 294 -2.99 -25.12 14.20
C ASP A 294 -3.34 -23.82 13.47
N GLY A 295 -4.23 -22.99 14.02
CA GLY A 295 -4.53 -21.64 13.52
C GLY A 295 -3.31 -20.71 13.51
N PHE A 296 -2.54 -20.67 14.60
CA PHE A 296 -1.28 -19.93 14.64
C PHE A 296 -0.26 -20.48 13.64
N HIS A 297 -0.11 -21.80 13.55
CA HIS A 297 0.80 -22.43 12.59
C HIS A 297 0.42 -22.08 11.15
N THR A 298 -0.87 -22.16 10.81
CA THR A 298 -1.39 -21.87 9.47
C THR A 298 -1.13 -20.42 9.07
N TYR A 299 -1.22 -19.48 10.01
CA TYR A 299 -0.90 -18.08 9.75
C TYR A 299 0.56 -17.86 9.31
N PHE A 300 1.53 -18.51 9.97
CA PHE A 300 2.94 -18.30 9.66
C PHE A 300 3.48 -19.18 8.52
N TYR A 301 3.02 -20.43 8.43
CA TYR A 301 3.59 -21.44 7.52
C TYR A 301 2.64 -21.86 6.41
N GLY A 302 1.39 -21.39 6.42
CA GLY A 302 0.35 -21.90 5.54
C GLY A 302 -0.05 -23.33 5.89
N LYS A 303 -0.75 -24.00 4.97
CA LYS A 303 -1.11 -25.42 5.10
C LYS A 303 -0.14 -26.29 4.32
N LYS A 304 0.59 -27.17 5.00
CA LYS A 304 1.58 -28.08 4.40
C LYS A 304 0.91 -29.34 3.82
N ILE A 305 1.29 -29.75 2.60
CA ILE A 305 0.97 -31.08 2.06
C ILE A 305 2.25 -31.80 1.59
N PRO A 306 2.54 -33.02 2.11
CA PRO A 306 3.53 -33.91 1.50
C PRO A 306 3.02 -34.44 0.13
N ASN A 307 3.80 -34.29 -0.94
CA ASN A 307 3.59 -34.86 -2.28
C ASN A 307 2.42 -34.31 -3.11
N ALA A 308 2.20 -32.99 -3.14
CA ALA A 308 1.25 -32.37 -4.08
C ALA A 308 1.82 -32.26 -5.51
N VAL A 309 0.99 -32.57 -6.51
CA VAL A 309 1.24 -32.33 -7.95
C VAL A 309 1.23 -30.82 -8.19
N PRO A 310 2.10 -30.25 -9.06
CA PRO A 310 2.36 -28.79 -9.19
C PRO A 310 1.17 -27.91 -9.61
N THR A 311 -0.04 -28.45 -9.77
CA THR A 311 -1.23 -27.73 -10.26
C THR A 311 -2.29 -27.45 -9.20
N GLN A 312 -2.11 -27.88 -7.95
CA GLN A 312 -3.05 -27.56 -6.86
C GLN A 312 -2.46 -26.49 -5.96
N SER A 313 -3.01 -25.28 -6.08
CA SER A 313 -2.62 -24.09 -5.32
C SER A 313 -2.86 -24.29 -3.82
N LEU A 314 -1.80 -24.59 -3.07
CA LEU A 314 -1.78 -24.56 -1.61
C LEU A 314 -0.55 -23.76 -1.19
N TYR A 315 -0.78 -22.63 -0.54
CA TYR A 315 0.24 -21.65 -0.23
C TYR A 315 1.08 -22.11 0.96
N GLU A 316 2.25 -22.69 0.72
CA GLU A 316 3.28 -22.85 1.77
C GLU A 316 3.96 -21.50 1.97
N TYR A 317 3.83 -20.94 3.17
CA TYR A 317 4.49 -19.70 3.53
C TYR A 317 5.86 -20.01 4.14
N SER A 318 6.84 -19.16 3.81
CA SER A 318 8.18 -19.23 4.37
C SER A 318 8.37 -18.06 5.33
N PRO A 319 7.98 -18.20 6.62
CA PRO A 319 8.16 -17.13 7.59
C PRO A 319 9.64 -16.91 7.87
N HIS A 320 10.00 -15.71 8.27
CA HIS A 320 11.39 -15.31 8.50
C HIS A 320 11.64 -15.13 10.00
N VAL A 321 12.87 -15.40 10.43
CA VAL A 321 13.32 -15.11 11.80
C VAL A 321 14.14 -13.84 11.79
N VAL A 322 13.74 -12.83 12.56
CA VAL A 322 14.43 -11.55 12.67
C VAL A 322 14.85 -11.33 14.12
N GLU A 323 16.07 -10.81 14.31
CA GLU A 323 16.54 -10.34 15.61
C GLU A 323 16.56 -8.83 15.65
N LEU A 324 16.09 -8.26 16.75
CA LEU A 324 15.94 -6.82 16.94
C LEU A 324 16.50 -6.39 18.29
N ALA A 325 17.01 -5.16 18.37
CA ALA A 325 17.39 -4.59 19.65
C ALA A 325 16.16 -4.18 20.45
N PHE A 326 16.27 -4.15 21.77
CA PHE A 326 15.18 -3.69 22.64
C PHE A 326 14.78 -2.23 22.39
N GLU A 327 15.69 -1.40 21.89
CA GLU A 327 15.45 0.02 21.60
C GLU A 327 14.55 0.21 20.37
N ASP A 328 14.52 -0.77 19.47
CA ASP A 328 13.80 -0.71 18.20
C ASP A 328 12.31 -1.09 18.32
N ILE A 329 11.87 -1.56 19.50
CA ILE A 329 10.51 -2.09 19.70
C ILE A 329 9.94 -1.58 21.02
N ASN A 330 8.69 -1.13 20.95
CA ASN A 330 7.87 -0.87 22.12
C ASN A 330 6.79 -1.95 22.24
N ILE A 331 6.71 -2.59 23.41
CA ILE A 331 5.73 -3.64 23.68
C ILE A 331 4.77 -3.12 24.73
N PHE A 332 3.48 -3.26 24.46
CA PHE A 332 2.40 -2.79 25.33
C PHE A 332 1.42 -3.92 25.63
N ARG A 333 0.71 -3.80 26.74
CA ARG A 333 -0.38 -4.70 27.13
C ARG A 333 -1.58 -3.88 27.58
N VAL A 334 -2.76 -4.36 27.23
CA VAL A 334 -4.02 -3.78 27.68
C VAL A 334 -4.40 -4.39 29.02
N HIS A 335 -4.78 -3.54 29.97
CA HIS A 335 -5.23 -3.92 31.31
C HIS A 335 -6.63 -3.38 31.58
N ASP A 336 -7.44 -4.18 32.28
CA ASP A 336 -8.71 -3.75 32.87
C ASP A 336 -8.49 -3.46 34.36
N LEU A 337 -8.40 -2.18 34.71
CA LEU A 337 -8.25 -1.74 36.09
C LEU A 337 -9.63 -1.72 36.75
N LYS A 338 -10.08 -2.88 37.22
CA LYS A 338 -11.29 -2.97 38.05
C LYS A 338 -11.02 -2.33 39.40
N VAL A 339 -11.56 -1.13 39.65
CA VAL A 339 -11.72 -0.62 41.01
C VAL A 339 -12.87 -1.41 41.64
N SER A 340 -12.67 -2.02 42.80
CA SER A 340 -13.78 -2.69 43.48
C SER A 340 -14.80 -1.66 43.93
N ASP A 341 -16.10 -1.90 43.72
CA ASP A 341 -17.20 -1.01 44.17
C ASP A 341 -17.11 -0.63 45.65
N VAL A 342 -16.46 -1.47 46.47
CA VAL A 342 -16.21 -1.26 47.90
C VAL A 342 -15.24 -0.09 48.18
N MET A 343 -14.40 0.27 47.20
CA MET A 343 -13.42 1.35 47.30
C MET A 343 -13.93 2.69 46.75
N LEU A 344 -15.09 2.70 46.11
CA LEU A 344 -15.72 3.93 45.61
C LEU A 344 -16.53 4.60 46.73
N PRO A 345 -16.37 5.91 46.98
CA PRO A 345 -17.22 6.64 47.91
C PRO A 345 -18.70 6.50 47.54
N VAL A 346 -19.57 6.35 48.54
CA VAL A 346 -21.01 6.17 48.35
C VAL A 346 -21.57 7.29 47.47
N GLY A 347 -22.06 6.93 46.29
CA GLY A 347 -22.70 7.85 45.34
C GLY A 347 -21.80 8.37 44.20
N GLN A 348 -20.52 8.00 44.15
CA GLN A 348 -19.69 8.24 42.95
C GLN A 348 -19.76 7.07 41.98
N VAL A 349 -20.01 7.39 40.71
CA VAL A 349 -19.87 6.47 39.58
C VAL A 349 -18.43 6.55 39.09
N ASP A 350 -17.86 5.41 38.72
CA ASP A 350 -16.48 5.30 38.25
C ASP A 350 -16.29 6.12 36.95
N ASP A 351 -15.64 7.28 37.06
CA ASP A 351 -15.38 8.21 35.94
C ASP A 351 -13.95 8.03 35.36
N VAL A 352 -13.25 6.97 35.81
CA VAL A 352 -11.88 6.65 35.37
C VAL A 352 -11.96 5.75 34.15
N GLN A 353 -11.21 6.08 33.08
CA GLN A 353 -10.97 5.17 31.96
C GLN A 353 -10.46 3.82 32.48
N ARG A 354 -11.35 2.82 32.43
CA ARG A 354 -11.16 1.47 32.98
C ARG A 354 -10.12 0.64 32.21
N LEU A 355 -10.08 0.80 30.89
CA LEU A 355 -9.07 0.19 30.03
C LEU A 355 -7.82 1.07 30.01
N ARG A 356 -6.65 0.49 30.29
CA ARG A 356 -5.36 1.17 30.16
C ARG A 356 -4.35 0.37 29.36
N VAL A 357 -3.62 1.07 28.50
CA VAL A 357 -2.47 0.52 27.79
C VAL A 357 -1.19 0.87 28.55
N LEU A 358 -0.44 -0.14 28.96
CA LEU A 358 0.79 0.02 29.73
C LEU A 358 1.97 -0.63 28.99
N PRO A 359 3.18 -0.04 29.04
CA PRO A 359 4.38 -0.66 28.52
C PRO A 359 4.71 -1.94 29.31
N VAL A 360 5.27 -2.93 28.62
CA VAL A 360 5.67 -4.21 29.20
C VAL A 360 7.20 -4.32 29.19
N ASP A 361 7.76 -4.74 30.33
CA ASP A 361 9.18 -5.03 30.43
C ASP A 361 9.56 -6.21 29.53
N LYS A 362 10.72 -6.10 28.88
CA LYS A 362 11.20 -7.07 27.88
C LYS A 362 11.95 -8.21 28.56
N GLY A 363 11.21 -9.05 29.30
CA GLY A 363 11.76 -10.22 29.99
C GLY A 363 11.52 -11.56 29.29
N PRO A 364 12.09 -12.65 29.82
CA PRO A 364 11.96 -14.00 29.27
C PRO A 364 10.52 -14.52 29.27
N GLU A 365 9.62 -13.95 30.07
CA GLU A 365 8.19 -14.26 30.11
C GLU A 365 7.44 -13.92 28.81
N LEU A 366 8.00 -13.06 27.95
CA LEU A 366 7.45 -12.78 26.63
C LEU A 366 7.81 -13.87 25.60
N ALA A 367 8.72 -14.80 25.93
CA ALA A 367 9.05 -15.89 25.04
C ALA A 367 7.82 -16.76 24.74
N HIS A 368 7.69 -17.13 23.47
CA HIS A 368 6.57 -17.89 22.91
C HIS A 368 5.23 -17.15 22.86
N CYS A 369 5.17 -15.86 23.23
CA CYS A 369 3.97 -15.05 23.07
C CYS A 369 3.74 -14.64 21.60
N ILE A 370 2.48 -14.41 21.28
CA ILE A 370 2.06 -13.75 20.03
C ILE A 370 1.81 -12.27 20.33
N ALA A 371 2.32 -11.41 19.46
CA ALA A 371 2.11 -9.97 19.52
C ALA A 371 1.49 -9.47 18.21
N ALA A 372 0.56 -8.53 18.33
CA ALA A 372 0.06 -7.78 17.19
C ALA A 372 1.03 -6.64 16.86
N VAL A 373 1.31 -6.48 15.57
CA VAL A 373 2.07 -5.35 15.05
C VAL A 373 1.09 -4.26 14.64
N ILE A 374 1.31 -3.04 15.09
CA ILE A 374 0.46 -1.88 14.79
C ILE A 374 1.24 -0.91 13.90
N HIS A 375 0.57 -0.34 12.88
CA HIS A 375 1.15 0.73 12.08
C HIS A 375 1.26 2.03 12.89
N GLN A 376 2.43 2.67 12.83
CA GLN A 376 2.68 3.94 13.54
C GLN A 376 1.69 5.05 13.14
N SER A 377 1.19 5.05 11.89
CA SER A 377 0.15 6.00 11.43
C SER A 377 -1.17 5.91 12.19
N ASN A 378 -1.44 4.81 12.88
CA ASN A 378 -2.65 4.61 13.68
C ASN A 378 -2.49 5.10 15.12
N VAL A 379 -1.28 5.51 15.50
CA VAL A 379 -0.96 6.03 16.84
C VAL A 379 -1.07 7.55 16.80
N LYS A 380 -1.79 8.14 17.75
CA LYS A 380 -1.90 9.60 17.87
C LYS A 380 -0.74 10.12 18.72
N ASP A 381 -0.13 11.22 18.29
CA ASP A 381 0.88 11.93 19.08
C ASP A 381 0.21 12.87 20.08
N ASP A 382 0.72 12.88 21.31
CA ASP A 382 0.38 13.84 22.37
C ASP A 382 1.55 14.83 22.58
N ASP A 383 1.35 15.87 23.38
CA ASP A 383 2.30 16.98 23.63
C ASP A 383 3.67 16.53 24.21
N LEU A 384 3.77 15.27 24.67
CA LEU A 384 4.98 14.64 25.24
C LEU A 384 5.54 13.47 24.38
N GLY A 385 4.90 13.14 23.25
CA GLY A 385 5.18 11.96 22.41
C GLY A 385 3.98 11.03 22.22
N MET A 386 4.21 9.80 21.73
CA MET A 386 3.18 8.77 21.47
C MET A 386 2.20 8.56 22.65
N ASP A 387 0.89 8.70 22.43
CA ASP A 387 -0.15 8.31 23.40
C ASP A 387 -0.41 6.79 23.32
N PRO A 388 -0.02 5.99 24.34
CA PRO A 388 -0.25 4.55 24.34
C PRO A 388 -1.74 4.17 24.32
N GLN A 389 -2.65 5.04 24.78
CA GLN A 389 -4.07 4.72 24.81
C GLN A 389 -4.68 4.67 23.41
N SER A 390 -4.12 5.40 22.45
CA SER A 390 -4.50 5.32 21.03
C SER A 390 -4.35 3.91 20.43
N LEU A 391 -3.55 3.04 21.06
CA LEU A 391 -3.40 1.63 20.65
C LEU A 391 -4.68 0.80 20.84
N LEU A 392 -5.63 1.24 21.68
CA LEU A 392 -6.94 0.58 21.81
C LEU A 392 -7.76 0.67 20.51
N ASP A 393 -7.57 1.74 19.73
CA ASP A 393 -8.33 2.01 18.49
C ASP A 393 -7.67 1.38 17.26
N ALA A 394 -6.44 0.89 17.40
CA ALA A 394 -5.60 0.50 16.29
C ALA A 394 -5.83 -0.96 15.87
N SER A 395 -6.05 -1.16 14.58
CA SER A 395 -6.08 -2.50 13.97
C SER A 395 -4.67 -3.05 13.78
N ALA A 396 -4.54 -4.37 13.94
CA ALA A 396 -3.31 -5.12 13.66
C ALA A 396 -2.97 -5.07 12.16
N ALA A 397 -1.73 -4.68 11.86
CA ALA A 397 -1.11 -4.85 10.55
C ALA A 397 -0.77 -6.33 10.26
N GLY A 398 -0.46 -7.07 11.32
CA GLY A 398 -0.13 -8.48 11.28
C GLY A 398 0.28 -8.98 12.66
N PHE A 399 0.72 -10.23 12.74
CA PHE A 399 1.10 -10.88 13.99
C PHE A 399 2.51 -11.44 13.90
N VAL A 400 3.21 -11.41 15.03
CA VAL A 400 4.57 -11.96 15.18
C VAL A 400 4.61 -12.88 16.38
N GLN A 401 5.44 -13.92 16.31
CA GLN A 401 5.74 -14.77 17.46
C GLN A 401 7.08 -14.37 18.04
N ILE A 402 7.12 -14.09 19.34
CA ILE A 402 8.37 -13.88 20.08
C ILE A 402 8.99 -15.25 20.31
N LYS A 403 10.04 -15.61 19.56
CA LYS A 403 10.70 -16.92 19.72
C LYS A 403 11.58 -16.98 20.96
N ALA A 404 12.29 -15.88 21.25
CA ALA A 404 13.20 -15.79 22.37
C ALA A 404 13.43 -14.33 22.77
N VAL A 405 13.72 -14.10 24.05
CA VAL A 405 14.13 -12.81 24.60
C VAL A 405 15.48 -13.00 25.28
N ASN A 406 16.50 -12.29 24.80
CA ASN A 406 17.84 -12.33 25.36
C ASN A 406 18.14 -11.01 26.08
N VAL A 407 17.96 -11.04 27.40
CA VAL A 407 18.19 -9.91 28.30
C VAL A 407 19.69 -9.55 28.40
N GLN A 408 20.60 -10.51 28.20
CA GLN A 408 22.04 -10.23 28.28
C GLN A 408 22.53 -9.41 27.09
N THR A 409 21.96 -9.66 25.91
CA THR A 409 22.32 -8.95 24.67
C THR A 409 21.34 -7.83 24.31
N ASN A 410 20.31 -7.58 25.14
CA ASN A 410 19.19 -6.66 24.85
C ASN A 410 18.58 -6.91 23.47
N ARG A 411 18.34 -8.17 23.12
CA ARG A 411 17.79 -8.57 21.82
C ARG A 411 16.57 -9.46 21.95
N ILE A 412 15.65 -9.32 21.01
CA ILE A 412 14.45 -10.15 20.89
C ILE A 412 14.42 -10.80 19.51
N THR A 413 14.11 -12.09 19.48
CA THR A 413 14.03 -12.89 18.26
C THR A 413 12.55 -13.08 17.91
N LEU A 414 12.13 -12.61 16.74
CA LEU A 414 10.76 -12.69 16.24
C LEU A 414 10.66 -13.64 15.05
N LEU A 415 9.58 -14.41 14.99
CA LEU A 415 9.08 -15.03 13.76
C LEU A 415 8.09 -14.06 13.11
N VAL A 416 8.37 -13.67 11.86
CA VAL A 416 7.54 -12.75 11.06
C VAL A 416 6.98 -13.49 9.84
N PRO A 417 5.72 -13.20 9.42
CA PRO A 417 5.08 -13.92 8.33
C PRO A 417 5.62 -13.55 6.93
N CYS A 418 6.12 -12.32 6.76
CA CYS A 418 6.73 -11.85 5.52
C CYS A 418 8.23 -11.59 5.71
N HIS A 419 9.00 -11.70 4.63
CA HIS A 419 10.38 -11.24 4.63
C HIS A 419 10.37 -9.76 5.00
N ALA A 420 11.01 -9.41 6.11
CA ALA A 420 11.33 -8.03 6.40
C ALA A 420 12.35 -7.58 5.34
N THR A 421 11.88 -7.10 4.19
CA THR A 421 12.70 -6.31 3.27
C THR A 421 13.02 -5.00 3.98
N SER A 422 14.03 -5.02 4.87
CA SER A 422 14.73 -3.84 5.39
C SER A 422 13.87 -2.67 5.87
N ARG A 423 12.62 -2.91 6.32
CA ARG A 423 11.71 -1.87 6.81
C ARG A 423 10.84 -2.42 7.95
N MET A 424 11.48 -2.73 9.08
CA MET A 424 10.91 -2.19 10.31
C MET A 424 11.21 -0.69 10.32
N PRO A 425 10.37 0.16 10.93
CA PRO A 425 10.62 1.59 10.99
C PRO A 425 11.74 1.87 11.99
N THR A 426 12.95 1.44 11.64
CA THR A 426 14.21 1.83 12.26
C THR A 426 15.01 2.54 11.18
N GLY A 427 15.48 3.74 11.49
CA GLY A 427 16.11 4.62 10.53
C GLY A 427 17.37 4.02 9.88
N LEU A 428 17.42 4.11 8.54
CA LEU A 428 18.55 4.09 7.58
C LEU A 428 18.90 2.76 6.85
N PRO A 429 19.25 2.77 5.54
CA PRO A 429 19.02 3.75 4.46
C PRO A 429 18.30 3.16 3.21
N ASN A 430 17.24 3.83 2.73
CA ASN A 430 17.18 4.46 1.41
C ASN A 430 17.78 3.77 0.16
N TYR A 431 17.54 2.49 -0.10
CA TYR A 431 17.93 1.86 -1.38
C TYR A 431 17.30 2.54 -2.61
N ASP A 432 16.06 3.04 -2.50
CA ASP A 432 15.39 3.75 -3.61
C ASP A 432 16.03 5.12 -3.87
N LEU A 433 16.26 5.93 -2.84
CA LEU A 433 16.88 7.25 -2.99
C LEU A 433 18.33 7.17 -3.48
N ALA A 434 19.14 6.26 -2.93
CA ALA A 434 20.52 6.08 -3.38
C ALA A 434 20.55 5.65 -4.85
N THR A 435 19.64 4.77 -5.25
CA THR A 435 19.46 4.37 -6.66
C THR A 435 19.07 5.59 -7.52
N GLY A 436 18.11 6.40 -7.08
CA GLY A 436 17.71 7.62 -7.77
C GLY A 436 18.86 8.63 -7.96
N ILE A 437 19.63 8.89 -6.91
CA ILE A 437 20.81 9.78 -6.96
C ILE A 437 21.86 9.23 -7.93
N CYS A 438 22.19 7.93 -7.84
CA CYS A 438 23.16 7.30 -8.74
C CYS A 438 22.70 7.34 -10.20
N VAL A 439 21.43 7.02 -10.48
CA VAL A 439 20.86 7.08 -11.83
C VAL A 439 20.89 8.51 -12.38
N CYS A 440 20.58 9.52 -11.54
CA CYS A 440 20.68 10.93 -11.94
C CYS A 440 22.13 11.35 -12.21
N LEU A 441 23.09 10.99 -11.35
CA LEU A 441 24.50 11.34 -11.58
C LEU A 441 25.06 10.68 -12.85
N ILE A 442 24.69 9.43 -13.12
CA ILE A 442 25.06 8.72 -14.36
C ILE A 442 24.38 9.38 -15.56
N GLY A 443 23.08 9.66 -15.48
CA GLY A 443 22.29 10.32 -16.52
C GLY A 443 22.85 11.67 -16.91
N THR A 444 23.01 12.57 -15.94
CA THR A 444 23.62 13.90 -16.12
C THR A 444 25.04 13.83 -16.66
N THR A 445 25.89 12.91 -16.17
CA THR A 445 27.26 12.76 -16.69
C THR A 445 27.26 12.29 -18.14
N LEU A 446 26.41 11.31 -18.49
CA LEU A 446 26.29 10.79 -19.85
C LEU A 446 25.73 11.84 -20.82
N SER A 447 24.74 12.62 -20.39
CA SER A 447 24.19 13.75 -21.15
C SER A 447 25.27 14.79 -21.46
N ASN A 448 26.09 15.17 -20.46
CA ASN A 448 27.17 16.14 -20.68
C ASN A 448 28.31 15.60 -21.52
N PHE A 449 28.63 14.31 -21.37
CA PHE A 449 29.59 13.64 -22.22
C PHE A 449 29.13 13.70 -23.69
N GLY A 450 27.84 13.42 -23.94
CA GLY A 450 27.22 13.53 -25.26
C GLY A 450 27.30 14.93 -25.86
N LEU A 451 26.96 15.96 -25.08
CA LEU A 451 27.07 17.37 -25.50
C LEU A 451 28.52 17.75 -25.85
N ASN A 452 29.50 17.29 -25.07
CA ASN A 452 30.91 17.56 -25.33
C ASN A 452 31.42 16.84 -26.59
N ILE A 453 30.95 15.61 -26.86
CA ILE A 453 31.23 14.92 -28.13
C ILE A 453 30.64 15.70 -29.32
N GLN A 454 29.40 16.20 -29.19
CA GLN A 454 28.79 17.02 -30.24
C GLN A 454 29.60 18.30 -30.47
N LYS A 455 29.98 19.00 -29.40
CA LYS A 455 30.86 20.19 -29.48
C LYS A 455 32.18 19.86 -30.16
N PHE A 456 32.82 18.75 -29.79
CA PHE A 456 34.07 18.29 -30.39
C PHE A 456 33.93 17.98 -31.89
N SER A 457 32.82 17.35 -32.29
CA SER A 457 32.54 17.06 -33.71
C SER A 457 32.46 18.34 -34.56
N PHE A 458 31.84 19.40 -34.02
CA PHE A 458 31.79 20.70 -34.68
C PHE A 458 33.16 21.38 -34.71
N THR A 459 33.92 21.30 -33.63
CA THR A 459 35.27 21.88 -33.57
C THR A 459 36.19 21.26 -34.61
N ILE A 460 36.16 19.93 -34.80
CA ILE A 460 36.96 19.26 -35.85
C ILE A 460 36.58 19.80 -37.24
N GLU A 461 35.28 19.89 -37.54
CA GLU A 461 34.82 20.32 -38.85
C GLU A 461 35.09 21.81 -39.11
N GLN A 462 35.11 22.65 -38.07
CA GLN A 462 35.49 24.06 -38.17
C GLN A 462 36.95 24.26 -38.59
N HIS A 463 37.84 23.30 -38.31
CA HIS A 463 39.23 23.34 -38.77
C HIS A 463 39.41 22.96 -40.25
N LEU A 464 38.38 22.43 -40.91
CA LEU A 464 38.39 22.16 -42.34
C LEU A 464 38.01 23.42 -43.16
N PRO A 465 38.59 23.60 -44.36
CA PRO A 465 38.17 24.65 -45.31
C PRO A 465 36.67 24.55 -45.61
N GLU A 466 36.00 25.69 -45.85
CA GLU A 466 34.52 25.73 -46.03
C GLU A 466 33.98 24.79 -47.10
N ALA A 467 34.76 24.52 -48.15
CA ALA A 467 34.39 23.60 -49.23
C ALA A 467 34.36 22.12 -48.80
N ASP A 468 35.11 21.75 -47.76
CA ASP A 468 35.26 20.36 -47.29
C ASP A 468 34.41 20.05 -46.06
N ARG A 469 33.67 21.05 -45.54
CA ARG A 469 32.81 20.90 -44.36
C ARG A 469 31.58 20.07 -44.69
N ARG A 470 31.45 18.95 -44.00
CA ARG A 470 30.30 18.06 -44.08
C ARG A 470 29.14 18.59 -43.23
N PRO A 471 27.89 18.41 -43.67
CA PRO A 471 26.73 18.71 -42.84
C PRO A 471 26.72 17.84 -41.59
N TYR A 472 26.23 18.38 -40.47
CA TYR A 472 26.27 17.73 -39.15
C TYR A 472 25.61 16.34 -39.12
N THR A 473 24.60 16.12 -39.96
CA THR A 473 23.88 14.84 -40.10
C THR A 473 24.76 13.72 -40.67
N SER A 474 25.88 14.05 -41.31
CA SER A 474 26.82 13.10 -41.92
C SER A 474 28.01 12.77 -41.02
N ILE A 475 28.09 13.36 -39.82
CA ILE A 475 29.21 13.18 -38.87
C ILE A 475 28.80 12.12 -37.83
N TRP A 476 29.47 10.97 -37.80
CA TRP A 476 29.09 9.86 -36.90
C TRP A 476 29.25 10.21 -35.42
N GLN A 477 30.27 11.01 -35.06
CA GLN A 477 30.49 11.47 -33.68
C GLN A 477 29.31 12.30 -33.18
N TRP A 478 28.66 13.09 -34.04
CA TRP A 478 27.50 13.89 -33.68
C TRP A 478 26.31 13.01 -33.26
N TRP A 479 26.07 11.90 -33.99
CA TRP A 479 25.03 10.92 -33.66
C TRP A 479 25.32 10.13 -32.37
N VAL A 480 26.59 9.80 -32.12
CA VAL A 480 27.00 9.21 -30.83
C VAL A 480 26.72 10.17 -29.69
N GLY A 481 27.10 11.45 -29.87
CA GLY A 481 26.80 12.48 -28.88
C GLY A 481 25.30 12.68 -28.64
N LEU A 482 24.48 12.69 -29.71
CA LEU A 482 23.02 12.77 -29.60
C LEU A 482 22.44 11.57 -28.84
N SER A 483 22.93 10.37 -29.12
CA SER A 483 22.48 9.14 -28.44
C SER A 483 22.77 9.18 -26.95
N CYS A 484 23.96 9.64 -26.55
CA CYS A 484 24.32 9.83 -25.14
C CYS A 484 23.41 10.86 -24.44
N VAL A 485 23.07 11.97 -25.11
CA VAL A 485 22.12 12.97 -24.57
C VAL A 485 20.74 12.38 -24.36
N ILE A 486 20.23 11.59 -25.32
CA ILE A 486 18.92 10.95 -25.20
C ILE A 486 18.90 9.94 -24.07
N ILE A 487 19.89 9.04 -24.00
CA ILE A 487 19.98 8.01 -22.96
C ILE A 487 20.15 8.66 -21.58
N GLY A 488 21.01 9.67 -21.47
CA GLY A 488 21.22 10.39 -20.21
C GLY A 488 19.95 11.10 -19.73
N SER A 489 19.21 11.75 -20.65
CA SER A 489 17.91 12.37 -20.34
C SER A 489 16.86 11.36 -19.87
N ILE A 490 16.81 10.18 -20.48
CA ILE A 490 15.94 9.07 -20.02
C ILE A 490 16.34 8.63 -18.61
N GLY A 491 17.64 8.55 -18.33
CA GLY A 491 18.16 8.28 -16.98
C GLY A 491 17.71 9.32 -15.96
N ASP A 492 17.82 10.61 -16.29
CA ASP A 492 17.37 11.71 -15.43
C ASP A 492 15.86 11.63 -15.14
N PHE A 493 15.04 11.23 -16.12
CA PHE A 493 13.62 10.96 -15.91
C PHE A 493 13.38 9.72 -15.04
N ALA A 494 14.11 8.62 -15.28
CA ALA A 494 13.98 7.40 -14.49
C ALA A 494 14.34 7.63 -13.01
N ALA A 495 15.31 8.50 -12.72
CA ALA A 495 15.67 8.87 -11.36
C ALA A 495 14.49 9.43 -10.54
N LEU A 496 13.54 10.12 -11.19
CA LEU A 496 12.35 10.69 -10.54
C LEU A 496 11.36 9.62 -10.06
N SER A 497 11.43 8.40 -10.59
CA SER A 497 10.63 7.26 -10.11
C SER A 497 11.18 6.61 -8.84
N PHE A 498 12.42 6.95 -8.47
CA PHE A 498 13.11 6.36 -7.32
C PHE A 498 13.35 7.36 -6.18
N ALA A 499 13.28 8.66 -6.46
CA ALA A 499 13.57 9.72 -5.49
C ALA A 499 12.65 10.93 -5.63
N ALA A 500 12.53 11.70 -4.55
CA ALA A 500 11.78 12.95 -4.54
C ALA A 500 12.34 13.94 -5.58
N GLN A 501 11.45 14.65 -6.28
CA GLN A 501 11.91 15.60 -7.29
C GLN A 501 12.65 16.77 -6.64
N SER A 502 12.25 17.16 -5.42
CA SER A 502 12.93 18.20 -4.65
C SER A 502 14.41 17.88 -4.34
N VAL A 503 14.80 16.60 -4.32
CA VAL A 503 16.18 16.14 -4.13
C VAL A 503 16.93 16.00 -5.45
N ILE A 504 16.29 15.37 -6.46
CA ILE A 504 16.91 15.11 -7.76
C ILE A 504 17.24 16.41 -8.50
N MET A 505 16.44 17.48 -8.35
CA MET A 505 16.65 18.73 -9.09
C MET A 505 17.96 19.45 -8.73
N PRO A 506 18.30 19.67 -7.44
CA PRO A 506 19.63 20.17 -7.07
C PRO A 506 20.77 19.23 -7.45
N VAL A 507 20.60 17.90 -7.35
CA VAL A 507 21.63 16.93 -7.78
C VAL A 507 21.87 17.03 -9.29
N GLY A 508 20.83 17.24 -10.09
CA GLY A 508 20.91 17.44 -11.53
C GLY A 508 21.77 18.64 -11.96
N SER A 509 21.98 19.62 -11.06
CA SER A 509 22.93 20.73 -11.30
C SER A 509 24.39 20.27 -11.43
N PHE A 510 24.70 19.04 -11.01
CA PHE A 510 25.97 18.37 -11.28
C PHE A 510 26.30 18.31 -12.78
N THR A 511 25.30 18.41 -13.66
CA THR A 511 25.47 18.62 -15.09
C THR A 511 26.50 19.71 -15.41
N LEU A 512 26.44 20.86 -14.72
CA LEU A 512 27.35 21.98 -14.95
C LEU A 512 28.79 21.64 -14.52
N VAL A 513 28.93 20.86 -13.44
CA VAL A 513 30.22 20.38 -12.92
C VAL A 513 30.84 19.35 -13.89
N ALA A 514 30.04 18.38 -14.33
CA ALA A 514 30.45 17.37 -15.31
C ALA A 514 30.91 18.02 -16.63
N ASN A 515 30.19 19.05 -17.08
CA ASN A 515 30.57 19.81 -18.27
C ASN A 515 31.95 20.47 -18.13
N ILE A 516 32.26 21.07 -16.97
CA ILE A 516 33.58 21.66 -16.70
C ILE A 516 34.69 20.61 -16.71
N PHE A 517 34.42 19.45 -16.10
CA PHE A 517 35.37 18.34 -16.08
C PHE A 517 35.72 17.89 -17.51
N PHE A 518 34.71 17.63 -18.36
CA PHE A 518 34.95 17.23 -19.75
C PHE A 518 35.57 18.36 -20.58
N ALA A 519 35.15 19.60 -20.38
CA ALA A 519 35.73 20.75 -21.09
C ALA A 519 37.23 20.94 -20.75
N HIS A 520 37.64 20.69 -19.52
CA HIS A 520 39.05 20.78 -19.13
C HIS A 520 39.88 19.60 -19.65
N PHE A 521 39.45 18.36 -19.40
CA PHE A 521 40.27 17.18 -19.73
C PHE A 521 40.23 16.82 -21.22
N TRP A 522 39.09 17.00 -21.87
CA TRP A 522 38.88 16.59 -23.26
C TRP A 522 39.11 17.75 -24.25
N LEU A 523 38.54 18.93 -23.95
CA LEU A 523 38.65 20.14 -24.78
C LEU A 523 39.78 21.07 -24.33
N LYS A 524 40.64 20.64 -23.39
CA LYS A 524 41.83 21.36 -22.90
C LYS A 524 41.56 22.84 -22.53
N GLU A 525 40.35 23.17 -22.11
CA GLU A 525 39.99 24.53 -21.68
C GLU A 525 40.65 24.83 -20.33
N ARG A 526 41.02 26.10 -20.07
CA ARG A 526 41.66 26.49 -18.81
C ARG A 526 40.62 26.58 -17.68
N LEU A 527 40.88 25.89 -16.56
CA LEU A 527 40.09 26.02 -15.33
C LEU A 527 40.39 27.35 -14.64
N THR A 528 39.36 28.11 -14.32
CA THR A 528 39.47 29.34 -13.53
C THR A 528 39.20 29.05 -12.05
N TRP A 529 39.67 29.93 -11.15
CA TRP A 529 39.40 29.81 -9.71
C TRP A 529 37.89 29.96 -9.38
N ASN A 530 37.15 30.70 -10.20
CA ASN A 530 35.70 30.81 -10.08
C ASN A 530 35.01 29.47 -10.41
N ASP A 531 35.54 28.70 -11.37
CA ASP A 531 35.01 27.37 -11.71
C ASP A 531 35.17 26.38 -10.55
N LEU A 532 36.31 26.43 -9.86
CA LEU A 532 36.59 25.59 -8.70
C LEU A 532 35.68 25.95 -7.51
N HIS A 533 35.56 27.24 -7.18
CA HIS A 533 34.67 27.68 -6.10
C HIS A 533 33.20 27.36 -6.40
N GLY A 534 32.73 27.64 -7.62
CA GLY A 534 31.37 27.32 -8.04
C GLY A 534 31.07 25.83 -7.94
N THR A 535 32.01 24.99 -8.39
CA THR A 535 31.90 23.53 -8.31
C THR A 535 31.80 23.03 -6.86
N ILE A 536 32.63 23.55 -5.94
CA ILE A 536 32.60 23.17 -4.53
C ILE A 536 31.23 23.51 -3.92
N PHE A 537 30.71 24.71 -4.16
CA PHE A 537 29.40 25.10 -3.64
C PHE A 537 28.25 24.25 -4.20
N ILE A 538 28.28 23.92 -5.50
CA ILE A 538 27.29 23.02 -6.11
C ILE A 538 27.31 21.64 -5.44
N VAL A 539 28.49 21.05 -5.27
CA VAL A 539 28.62 19.72 -4.64
C VAL A 539 28.21 19.75 -3.17
N CYS A 540 28.68 20.73 -2.39
CA CYS A 540 28.28 20.90 -0.99
C CYS A 540 26.77 21.10 -0.84
N GLY A 541 26.16 21.94 -1.68
CA GLY A 541 24.73 22.19 -1.68
C GLY A 541 23.92 20.93 -2.02
N ALA A 542 24.33 20.20 -3.06
CA ALA A 542 23.70 18.93 -3.44
C ALA A 542 23.80 17.87 -2.33
N VAL A 543 24.94 17.76 -1.64
CA VAL A 543 25.10 16.84 -0.50
C VAL A 543 24.15 17.20 0.65
N ILE A 544 24.06 18.49 1.01
CA ILE A 544 23.13 18.95 2.06
C ILE A 544 21.68 18.63 1.68
N VAL A 545 21.29 18.92 0.43
CA VAL A 545 19.95 18.58 -0.09
C VAL A 545 19.69 17.06 -0.03
N CYS A 546 20.67 16.23 -0.39
CA CYS A 546 20.53 14.77 -0.32
C CYS A 546 20.41 14.23 1.11
N ILE A 547 21.05 14.88 2.09
CA ILE A 547 20.98 14.45 3.50
C ILE A 547 19.63 14.84 4.11
N PHE A 548 19.19 16.08 3.88
CA PHE A 548 18.02 16.67 4.53
C PHE A 548 16.74 16.69 3.68
N GLY A 549 16.80 16.15 2.47
CA GLY A 549 15.67 16.08 1.55
C GLY A 549 14.63 15.03 1.90
N ALA A 550 13.57 14.98 1.08
CA ALA A 550 12.48 14.03 1.24
C ALA A 550 12.95 12.61 0.87
N HIS A 551 12.81 11.69 1.83
CA HIS A 551 13.30 10.31 1.73
C HIS A 551 12.20 9.28 1.52
N GLU A 552 10.94 9.71 1.49
CA GLU A 552 9.79 8.83 1.33
C GLU A 552 9.38 8.75 -0.15
N SER A 553 9.48 7.56 -0.74
CA SER A 553 8.89 7.26 -2.03
C SER A 553 7.50 6.67 -1.82
N THR A 554 6.48 7.52 -1.79
CA THR A 554 5.07 7.12 -1.86
C THR A 554 4.76 6.65 -3.28
N ASN A 555 4.25 5.43 -3.43
CA ASN A 555 3.72 4.97 -4.71
C ASN A 555 2.32 5.56 -4.87
N TYR A 556 2.04 6.28 -5.96
CA TYR A 556 0.76 6.95 -6.18
C TYR A 556 -0.04 6.28 -7.29
N THR A 557 -1.25 5.82 -6.99
CA THR A 557 -2.21 5.37 -8.01
C THR A 557 -2.70 6.53 -8.87
N LEU A 558 -3.22 6.23 -10.08
CA LEU A 558 -3.81 7.26 -10.93
C LEU A 558 -4.91 8.05 -10.20
N ASP A 559 -5.76 7.37 -9.44
CA ASP A 559 -6.83 8.01 -8.67
C ASP A 559 -6.29 8.93 -7.56
N GLU A 560 -5.19 8.56 -6.91
CA GLU A 560 -4.50 9.43 -5.94
C GLU A 560 -3.83 10.63 -6.60
N LEU A 561 -3.20 10.45 -7.78
CA LEU A 561 -2.64 11.56 -8.57
C LEU A 561 -3.74 12.56 -8.99
N VAL A 562 -4.92 12.06 -9.35
CA VAL A 562 -6.09 12.89 -9.67
C VAL A 562 -6.63 13.57 -8.42
N ALA A 563 -6.68 12.88 -7.28
CA ALA A 563 -7.06 13.48 -6.01
C ALA A 563 -6.10 14.62 -5.60
N LEU A 564 -4.80 14.47 -5.85
CA LEU A 564 -3.79 15.50 -5.61
C LEU A 564 -4.04 16.76 -6.47
N TYR A 565 -4.45 16.60 -7.74
CA TYR A 565 -4.84 17.73 -8.59
C TYR A 565 -6.10 18.46 -8.11
N ARG A 566 -7.00 17.78 -7.38
CA ARG A 566 -8.29 18.35 -6.96
C ARG A 566 -8.21 19.20 -5.69
N ARG A 567 -7.03 19.28 -5.06
CA ARG A 567 -6.86 20.02 -3.81
C ARG A 567 -6.79 21.53 -4.01
N TRP A 568 -7.17 22.25 -2.96
CA TRP A 568 -7.18 23.72 -2.95
C TRP A 568 -5.79 24.33 -3.08
N ASP A 569 -4.78 23.75 -2.43
CA ASP A 569 -3.37 24.18 -2.52
C ASP A 569 -2.79 24.01 -3.92
N MET A 570 -3.14 22.94 -4.63
CA MET A 570 -2.75 22.74 -6.03
C MET A 570 -3.40 23.77 -6.96
N LEU A 571 -4.65 24.16 -6.71
CA LEU A 571 -5.33 25.21 -7.47
C LEU A 571 -4.65 26.57 -7.29
N PHE A 572 -4.27 26.94 -6.05
CA PHE A 572 -3.50 28.16 -5.79
C PHE A 572 -2.13 28.13 -6.48
N TYR A 573 -1.43 26.99 -6.42
CA TYR A 573 -0.15 26.82 -7.12
C TYR A 573 -0.31 26.95 -8.64
N ALA A 574 -1.32 26.33 -9.24
CA ALA A 574 -1.57 26.42 -10.67
C ALA A 574 -1.85 27.87 -11.13
N ILE A 575 -2.66 28.62 -10.37
CA ILE A 575 -2.92 30.04 -10.64
C ILE A 575 -1.62 30.85 -10.51
N PHE A 576 -0.82 30.60 -9.47
CA PHE A 576 0.44 31.28 -9.24
C PHE A 576 1.44 31.03 -10.38
N ILE A 577 1.64 29.78 -10.79
CA ILE A 577 2.54 29.42 -11.90
C ILE A 577 2.04 30.01 -13.21
N PHE A 578 0.74 29.96 -13.49
CA PHE A 578 0.18 30.58 -14.68
C PHE A 578 0.45 32.09 -14.71
N ALA A 579 0.29 32.79 -13.58
CA ALA A 579 0.60 34.21 -13.47
C ALA A 579 2.09 34.51 -13.68
N VAL A 580 3.00 33.68 -13.16
CA VAL A 580 4.45 33.82 -13.35
C VAL A 580 4.85 33.60 -14.81
N ILE A 581 4.32 32.55 -15.46
CA ILE A 581 4.54 32.26 -16.89
C ILE A 581 4.03 33.43 -17.73
N LEU A 582 2.81 33.90 -17.47
CA LEU A 582 2.21 35.02 -18.19
C LEU A 582 3.03 36.30 -18.00
N PHE A 583 3.51 36.58 -16.79
CA PHE A 583 4.36 37.73 -16.49
C PHE A 583 5.65 37.71 -17.31
N PHE A 584 6.41 36.60 -17.29
CA PHE A 584 7.64 36.51 -18.05
C PHE A 584 7.41 36.48 -19.56
N TYR A 585 6.32 35.86 -20.02
CA TYR A 585 5.92 35.89 -21.44
C TYR A 585 5.62 37.33 -21.90
N LEU A 586 4.82 38.09 -21.15
CA LEU A 586 4.51 39.48 -21.48
C LEU A 586 5.74 40.38 -21.40
N LEU A 587 6.62 40.15 -20.42
CA LEU A 587 7.90 40.85 -20.31
C LEU A 587 8.78 40.55 -21.52
N ASN A 588 8.82 39.30 -21.96
CA ASN A 588 9.59 38.86 -23.13
C ASN A 588 9.08 39.52 -24.42
N VAL A 589 7.77 39.42 -24.70
CA VAL A 589 7.14 40.04 -25.88
C VAL A 589 7.33 41.56 -25.89
N ARG A 590 7.16 42.24 -24.74
CA ARG A 590 7.41 43.68 -24.65
C ARG A 590 8.88 44.03 -24.86
N SER A 591 9.79 43.28 -24.25
CA SER A 591 11.23 43.52 -24.40
C SER A 591 11.68 43.35 -25.85
N GLN A 592 11.15 42.32 -26.53
CA GLN A 592 11.40 42.06 -27.94
C GLN A 592 10.82 43.15 -28.83
N ALA A 593 9.57 43.56 -28.62
CA ALA A 593 8.94 44.63 -29.39
C ALA A 593 9.70 45.97 -29.24
N MET A 594 10.18 46.30 -28.04
CA MET A 594 10.98 47.50 -27.80
C MET A 594 12.35 47.42 -28.47
N PHE A 595 12.98 46.24 -28.46
CA PHE A 595 14.24 45.98 -29.18
C PHE A 595 14.08 46.15 -30.70
N ASP A 596 13.01 45.60 -31.27
CA ASP A 596 12.74 45.64 -32.71
C ASP A 596 12.34 47.05 -33.19
N GLN A 597 11.61 47.83 -32.37
CA GLN A 597 11.15 49.18 -32.74
C GLN A 597 12.21 50.27 -32.57
N HIS A 598 12.98 50.25 -31.48
CA HIS A 598 13.87 51.36 -31.11
C HIS A 598 15.36 51.00 -31.18
N GLY A 599 15.70 49.72 -31.38
CA GLY A 599 17.08 49.23 -31.43
C GLY A 599 17.74 49.08 -30.05
N GLY A 600 18.78 48.24 -29.98
CA GLY A 600 19.42 47.81 -28.73
C GLY A 600 20.18 48.89 -27.93
N GLU A 601 20.41 50.07 -28.51
CA GLU A 601 21.07 51.22 -27.85
C GLU A 601 20.12 52.35 -27.46
N SER A 602 18.80 52.20 -27.70
CA SER A 602 17.80 53.22 -27.34
C SER A 602 17.60 53.40 -25.83
N ILE A 603 17.22 54.61 -25.42
CA ILE A 603 16.92 54.97 -24.03
C ILE A 603 15.70 54.16 -23.54
N GLU A 604 14.73 53.94 -24.42
CA GLU A 604 13.51 53.20 -24.14
C GLU A 604 13.77 51.70 -23.92
N TYR A 605 14.75 51.10 -24.63
CA TYR A 605 15.18 49.72 -24.39
C TYR A 605 16.11 49.57 -23.17
N SER A 606 16.75 50.66 -22.70
CA SER A 606 17.67 50.64 -21.56
C SER A 606 17.07 50.01 -20.29
N PHE A 607 15.78 50.27 -20.03
CA PHE A 607 15.05 49.64 -18.93
C PHE A 607 14.94 48.12 -19.09
N TYR A 608 14.67 47.64 -20.31
CA TYR A 608 14.49 46.22 -20.63
C TYR A 608 15.81 45.46 -20.84
N LYS A 609 16.92 46.16 -21.06
CA LYS A 609 18.23 45.57 -21.38
C LYS A 609 18.70 44.47 -20.42
N LYS A 610 18.41 44.62 -19.12
CA LYS A 610 18.71 43.58 -18.10
C LYS A 610 17.61 42.51 -17.98
N TRP A 611 16.35 42.91 -18.17
CA TRP A 611 15.19 42.04 -18.00
C TRP A 611 14.94 41.12 -19.21
N HIS A 612 15.40 41.52 -20.38
CA HIS A 612 15.21 40.78 -21.62
C HIS A 612 15.89 39.39 -21.59
N PRO A 613 17.20 39.25 -21.30
CA PRO A 613 17.82 37.93 -21.19
C PRO A 613 17.26 37.12 -20.00
N LEU A 614 16.97 37.78 -18.88
CA LEU A 614 16.35 37.15 -17.70
C LEU A 614 14.98 36.55 -18.05
N SER A 615 14.16 37.23 -18.85
CA SER A 615 12.82 36.79 -19.21
C SER A 615 12.82 35.49 -20.02
N TYR A 616 13.74 35.32 -20.97
CA TYR A 616 13.88 34.07 -21.73
C TYR A 616 14.31 32.92 -20.82
N ALA A 617 15.34 33.13 -20.02
CA ALA A 617 15.88 32.11 -19.12
C ALA A 617 14.87 31.70 -18.04
N ALA A 618 14.19 32.66 -17.42
CA ALA A 618 13.18 32.42 -16.39
C ALA A 618 11.92 31.75 -16.95
N LEU A 619 11.40 32.22 -18.10
CA LEU A 619 10.23 31.61 -18.74
C LEU A 619 10.51 30.14 -19.10
N SER A 620 11.67 29.87 -19.71
CA SER A 620 12.10 28.51 -20.00
C SER A 620 12.23 27.66 -18.74
N GLY A 621 12.82 28.21 -17.66
CA GLY A 621 13.04 27.48 -16.41
C GLY A 621 11.74 27.11 -15.71
N VAL A 622 10.77 28.05 -15.65
CA VAL A 622 9.46 27.82 -15.02
C VAL A 622 8.62 26.81 -15.81
N VAL A 623 8.58 26.92 -17.15
CA VAL A 623 7.89 25.94 -18.01
C VAL A 623 8.57 24.58 -17.90
N GLY A 624 9.90 24.56 -17.87
CA GLY A 624 10.68 23.34 -17.68
C GLY A 624 10.38 22.63 -16.37
N ALA A 625 10.23 23.37 -15.27
CA ALA A 625 9.88 22.80 -13.98
C ALA A 625 8.55 22.00 -14.02
N GLN A 626 7.57 22.46 -14.80
CA GLN A 626 6.30 21.74 -14.96
C GLN A 626 6.48 20.42 -15.72
N SER A 627 7.42 20.35 -16.66
CA SER A 627 7.75 19.09 -17.36
C SER A 627 8.24 18.01 -16.39
N VAL A 628 8.98 18.38 -15.34
CA VAL A 628 9.47 17.44 -14.32
C VAL A 628 8.31 16.86 -13.50
N MET A 629 7.35 17.71 -13.10
CA MET A 629 6.16 17.27 -12.40
C MET A 629 5.35 16.26 -13.22
N PHE A 630 5.08 16.57 -14.50
CA PHE A 630 4.37 15.67 -15.40
C PHE A 630 5.14 14.37 -15.68
N ALA A 631 6.46 14.46 -15.80
CA ALA A 631 7.30 13.29 -16.01
C ALA A 631 7.31 12.35 -14.80
N LYS A 632 7.38 12.90 -13.58
CA LYS A 632 7.28 12.10 -12.35
C LYS A 632 5.92 11.40 -12.26
N SER A 633 4.81 12.10 -12.53
CA SER A 633 3.48 11.49 -12.58
C SER A 633 3.41 10.38 -13.65
N THR A 634 3.99 10.60 -14.82
CA THR A 634 4.03 9.61 -15.91
C THR A 634 4.84 8.37 -15.52
N GLY A 635 6.01 8.56 -14.89
CA GLY A 635 6.86 7.46 -14.42
C GLY A 635 6.14 6.55 -13.43
N GLU A 636 5.32 7.13 -12.55
CA GLU A 636 4.53 6.36 -11.60
C GLU A 636 3.44 5.52 -12.29
N LEU A 637 2.76 6.06 -13.30
CA LEU A 637 1.78 5.32 -14.10
C LEU A 637 2.42 4.14 -14.87
N ILE A 638 3.63 4.34 -15.39
CA ILE A 638 4.41 3.29 -16.06
C ILE A 638 4.77 2.19 -15.05
N LYS A 639 5.26 2.56 -13.86
CA LYS A 639 5.64 1.63 -12.79
C LYS A 639 4.48 0.71 -12.40
N GLN A 640 3.28 1.27 -12.24
CA GLN A 640 2.07 0.51 -11.91
C GLN A 640 1.57 -0.38 -13.06
N THR A 641 1.71 0.09 -14.29
CA THR A 641 1.39 -0.70 -15.47
C THR A 641 2.32 -1.92 -15.58
N LEU A 642 3.61 -1.74 -15.30
CA LEU A 642 4.60 -2.83 -15.27
C LEU A 642 4.36 -3.82 -14.11
N SER A 643 3.78 -3.38 -12.99
CA SER A 643 3.40 -4.25 -11.87
C SER A 643 2.08 -5.01 -12.07
N GLY A 644 1.46 -4.93 -13.26
CA GLY A 644 0.27 -5.69 -13.63
C GLY A 644 -1.06 -4.92 -13.61
N HIS A 645 -1.06 -3.64 -13.22
CA HIS A 645 -2.25 -2.78 -13.19
C HIS A 645 -2.18 -1.69 -14.26
N ASN A 646 -2.69 -1.99 -15.46
CA ASN A 646 -2.60 -1.08 -16.61
C ASN A 646 -3.38 0.23 -16.40
N GLN A 647 -2.66 1.35 -16.28
CA GLN A 647 -3.22 2.70 -16.08
C GLN A 647 -3.54 3.43 -17.39
N PHE A 648 -3.12 2.90 -18.55
CA PHE A 648 -3.32 3.53 -19.87
C PHE A 648 -4.71 3.29 -20.47
N ASN A 649 -5.64 2.75 -19.68
CA ASN A 649 -7.06 2.67 -20.05
C ASN A 649 -7.82 3.97 -19.78
N HIS A 650 -7.21 4.91 -19.03
CA HIS A 650 -7.82 6.18 -18.67
C HIS A 650 -7.33 7.33 -19.56
N ILE A 651 -8.25 8.21 -19.98
CA ILE A 651 -7.93 9.35 -20.85
C ILE A 651 -6.94 10.34 -20.21
N LEU A 652 -6.96 10.44 -18.87
CA LEU A 652 -6.10 11.32 -18.08
C LEU A 652 -4.60 10.98 -18.21
N SER A 653 -4.27 9.70 -18.33
CA SER A 653 -2.90 9.22 -18.55
C SER A 653 -2.32 9.78 -19.86
N PHE A 654 -3.13 9.88 -20.92
CA PHE A 654 -2.74 10.49 -22.20
C PHE A 654 -2.67 12.01 -22.12
N VAL A 655 -3.54 12.66 -21.35
CA VAL A 655 -3.48 14.12 -21.12
C VAL A 655 -2.15 14.52 -20.46
N LEU A 656 -1.69 13.76 -19.45
CA LEU A 656 -0.40 14.00 -18.80
C LEU A 656 0.78 13.84 -19.76
N LEU A 657 0.76 12.83 -20.63
CA LEU A 657 1.78 12.63 -21.66
C LEU A 657 1.81 13.77 -22.70
N ILE A 658 0.64 14.25 -23.13
CA ILE A 658 0.55 15.38 -24.06
C ILE A 658 1.06 16.65 -23.38
N ALA A 659 0.67 16.90 -22.12
CA ALA A 659 1.13 18.06 -21.35
C ALA A 659 2.66 18.03 -21.15
N LEU A 660 3.24 16.86 -20.88
CA LEU A 660 4.68 16.65 -20.82
C LEU A 660 5.36 17.02 -22.16
N GLY A 661 4.85 16.52 -23.28
CA GLY A 661 5.38 16.81 -24.61
C GLY A 661 5.34 18.31 -24.97
N ILE A 662 4.23 18.99 -24.66
CA ILE A 662 4.09 20.43 -24.86
C ILE A 662 5.05 21.21 -23.96
N ALA A 663 5.18 20.84 -22.69
CA ALA A 663 6.09 21.50 -21.76
C ALA A 663 7.55 21.36 -22.22
N ILE A 664 7.98 20.15 -22.62
CA ILE A 664 9.34 19.89 -23.13
C ILE A 664 9.63 20.70 -24.40
N THR A 665 8.73 20.68 -25.37
CA THR A 665 8.93 21.41 -26.62
C THR A 665 8.97 22.92 -26.41
N THR A 666 8.07 23.44 -25.56
CA THR A 666 8.01 24.87 -25.23
C THR A 666 9.28 25.32 -24.49
N GLN A 667 9.73 24.60 -23.46
CA GLN A 667 10.96 24.97 -22.73
C GLN A 667 12.18 24.98 -23.66
N THR A 668 12.35 23.96 -24.52
CA THR A 668 13.52 23.85 -25.38
C THR A 668 13.51 24.96 -26.44
N HIS A 669 12.33 25.30 -26.96
CA HIS A 669 12.18 26.40 -27.90
C HIS A 669 12.53 27.77 -27.28
N VAL A 670 11.98 28.07 -26.10
CA VAL A 670 12.24 29.36 -25.41
C VAL A 670 13.72 29.46 -25.01
N LEU A 671 14.33 28.37 -24.52
CA LEU A 671 15.75 28.32 -24.22
C LEU A 671 16.61 28.58 -25.46
N ALA A 672 16.28 27.91 -26.58
CA ALA A 672 17.00 28.09 -27.85
C ALA A 672 16.87 29.53 -28.37
N MET A 673 15.71 30.17 -28.23
CA MET A 673 15.54 31.59 -28.55
C MET A 673 16.36 32.49 -27.64
N GLY A 674 16.45 32.21 -26.34
CA GLY A 674 17.32 32.94 -25.42
C GLY A 674 18.79 32.86 -25.83
N LEU A 675 19.28 31.66 -26.15
CA LEU A 675 20.65 31.42 -26.60
C LEU A 675 20.97 32.03 -27.96
N LYS A 676 19.97 32.23 -28.82
CA LYS A 676 20.13 32.89 -30.12
C LYS A 676 20.40 34.40 -29.95
N HIS A 677 19.78 35.03 -28.96
CA HIS A 677 19.83 36.49 -28.79
C HIS A 677 20.82 36.95 -27.71
N PHE A 678 21.19 36.08 -26.77
CA PHE A 678 22.00 36.42 -25.61
C PHE A 678 23.08 35.38 -25.33
N ASP A 679 24.07 35.77 -24.53
CA ASP A 679 25.19 34.92 -24.17
C ASP A 679 24.74 33.69 -23.36
N ALA A 680 25.19 32.52 -23.81
CA ALA A 680 24.95 31.23 -23.17
C ALA A 680 25.49 31.19 -21.73
N LEU A 681 26.57 31.92 -21.43
CA LEU A 681 27.16 32.00 -20.10
C LEU A 681 26.23 32.62 -19.06
N TYR A 682 25.29 33.45 -19.50
CA TYR A 682 24.26 34.02 -18.64
C TYR A 682 22.96 33.20 -18.71
N ILE A 683 22.50 32.84 -19.91
CA ILE A 683 21.19 32.20 -20.10
C ILE A 683 21.11 30.83 -19.41
N VAL A 684 22.12 29.96 -19.57
CA VAL A 684 22.08 28.58 -19.05
C VAL A 684 22.07 28.52 -17.52
N PRO A 685 22.94 29.26 -16.78
CA PRO A 685 22.90 29.26 -15.33
C PRO A 685 21.61 29.85 -14.76
N VAL A 686 21.11 30.95 -15.33
CA VAL A 686 19.86 31.58 -14.89
C VAL A 686 18.67 30.65 -15.11
N PHE A 687 18.60 30.00 -16.28
CA PHE A 687 17.59 28.96 -16.56
C PHE A 687 17.62 27.87 -15.48
N THR A 688 18.83 27.38 -15.14
CA THR A 688 19.03 26.31 -14.16
C THR A 688 18.54 26.72 -12.77
N CYS A 689 18.80 27.96 -12.35
CA CYS A 689 18.31 28.47 -11.07
C CYS A 689 16.77 28.48 -11.00
N PHE A 690 16.10 29.04 -12.01
CA PHE A 690 14.63 29.05 -12.06
C PHE A 690 14.05 27.64 -12.15
N PHE A 691 14.65 26.78 -12.97
CA PHE A 691 14.26 25.38 -13.11
C PHE A 691 14.29 24.64 -11.76
N ILE A 692 15.40 24.72 -11.02
CA ILE A 692 15.54 24.08 -9.70
C ILE A 692 14.50 24.63 -8.71
N THR A 693 14.39 25.95 -8.57
CA THR A 693 13.48 26.57 -7.60
C THR A 693 12.03 26.18 -7.84
N PHE A 694 11.56 26.26 -9.09
CA PHE A 694 10.16 25.99 -9.41
C PHE A 694 9.84 24.49 -9.44
N SER A 695 10.81 23.61 -9.74
CA SER A 695 10.62 22.16 -9.63
C SER A 695 10.51 21.72 -8.17
N ILE A 696 11.30 22.31 -7.27
CA ILE A 696 11.18 22.06 -5.82
C ILE A 696 9.83 22.53 -5.29
N LEU A 697 9.36 23.72 -5.68
CA LEU A 697 8.03 24.21 -5.32
C LEU A 697 6.91 23.29 -5.83
N GLY A 698 7.04 22.78 -7.06
CA GLY A 698 6.12 21.78 -7.61
C GLY A 698 6.11 20.48 -6.79
N GLY A 699 7.28 20.00 -6.38
CA GLY A 699 7.42 18.83 -5.49
C GLY A 699 6.76 19.03 -4.14
N ALA A 700 7.00 20.18 -3.53
CA ALA A 700 6.46 20.53 -2.22
C ALA A 700 4.94 20.58 -2.22
N VAL A 701 4.32 21.22 -3.22
CA VAL A 701 2.85 21.40 -3.27
C VAL A 701 2.15 20.17 -3.84
N TYR A 702 2.57 19.68 -5.00
CA TYR A 702 1.83 18.63 -5.70
C TYR A 702 2.03 17.24 -5.10
N PHE A 703 3.25 16.90 -4.66
CA PHE A 703 3.55 15.59 -4.07
C PHE A 703 3.63 15.63 -2.53
N GLU A 704 3.31 16.78 -1.92
CA GLU A 704 3.43 16.99 -0.46
C GLU A 704 4.80 16.60 0.13
N GLU A 705 5.89 16.72 -0.64
CA GLU A 705 7.21 16.18 -0.26
C GLU A 705 7.75 16.74 1.07
N PHE A 706 7.21 17.87 1.56
CA PHE A 706 7.66 18.55 2.79
C PHE A 706 6.74 18.35 4.00
N LYS A 707 5.64 17.59 3.87
CA LYS A 707 4.62 17.47 4.93
C LYS A 707 5.15 16.77 6.19
N SER A 708 6.09 15.85 6.03
CA SER A 708 6.74 15.10 7.12
C SER A 708 8.08 15.69 7.56
N TYR A 709 8.42 16.93 7.16
CA TYR A 709 9.72 17.52 7.50
C TYR A 709 9.82 17.88 8.99
N SER A 710 10.88 17.40 9.62
CA SER A 710 11.33 17.91 10.92
C SER A 710 11.81 19.36 10.83
N LEU A 711 11.85 20.08 11.95
CA LEU A 711 12.35 21.46 12.01
C LEU A 711 13.76 21.60 11.43
N THR A 712 14.64 20.62 11.69
CA THR A 712 16.00 20.60 11.14
C THR A 712 16.00 20.46 9.62
N GLN A 713 15.17 19.57 9.05
CA GLN A 713 15.03 19.44 7.60
C GLN A 713 14.45 20.72 6.98
N GLY A 714 13.45 21.34 7.63
CA GLY A 714 12.84 22.59 7.19
C GLY A 714 13.81 23.78 7.08
N ILE A 715 14.94 23.76 7.81
CA ILE A 715 15.97 24.81 7.76
C ILE A 715 17.15 24.39 6.86
N CYS A 716 17.68 23.19 7.05
CA CYS A 716 18.88 22.74 6.36
C CYS A 716 18.65 22.48 4.87
N PHE A 717 17.47 22.00 4.47
CA PHE A 717 17.16 21.74 3.07
C PHE A 717 17.13 23.02 2.21
N PRO A 718 16.37 24.09 2.58
CA PRO A 718 16.41 25.35 1.83
C PRO A 718 17.81 25.98 1.81
N LEU A 719 18.60 25.86 2.88
CA LEU A 719 19.98 26.32 2.90
C LEU A 719 20.84 25.60 1.85
N GLY A 720 20.71 24.27 1.72
CA GLY A 720 21.40 23.50 0.68
C GLY A 720 21.03 23.94 -0.74
N VAL A 721 19.75 24.25 -0.98
CA VAL A 721 19.27 24.77 -2.27
C VAL A 721 19.88 26.15 -2.56
N ILE A 722 19.90 27.06 -1.58
CA ILE A 722 20.51 28.39 -1.71
C ILE A 722 22.02 28.28 -2.02
N ILE A 723 22.73 27.38 -1.33
CA ILE A 723 24.15 27.12 -1.58
C ILE A 723 24.37 26.61 -3.01
N THR A 724 23.51 25.71 -3.50
CA THR A 724 23.58 25.20 -4.87
C THR A 724 23.39 26.32 -5.90
N ILE A 725 22.35 27.14 -5.73
CA ILE A 725 22.06 28.30 -6.60
C ILE A 725 23.19 29.33 -6.57
N TYR A 726 23.78 29.56 -5.39
CA TYR A 726 24.95 30.42 -5.25
C TYR A 726 26.14 29.89 -6.03
N GLY A 727 26.42 28.58 -5.95
CA GLY A 727 27.47 27.93 -6.72
C GLY A 727 27.28 28.08 -8.24
N ILE A 728 26.04 27.89 -8.73
CA ILE A 728 25.68 28.13 -10.14
C ILE A 728 25.92 29.59 -10.53
N SER A 729 25.59 30.53 -9.66
CA SER A 729 25.78 31.96 -9.91
C SER A 729 27.25 32.40 -9.93
N VAL A 730 28.09 31.75 -9.13
CA VAL A 730 29.56 31.95 -9.18
C VAL A 730 30.11 31.40 -10.49
N LEU A 731 29.62 30.24 -10.93
CA LEU A 731 30.01 29.62 -12.20
C LEU A 731 29.63 30.46 -13.43
N ALA A 732 28.48 31.15 -13.35
CA ALA A 732 28.00 32.05 -14.40
C ALA A 732 28.88 33.29 -14.62
N LYS A 733 29.76 33.64 -13.67
CA LYS A 733 30.70 34.78 -13.78
C LYS A 733 31.98 34.43 -14.57
N ARG A 734 32.03 33.28 -15.23
CA ARG A 734 33.16 32.88 -16.05
C ARG A 734 33.23 33.75 -17.31
N ASP A 735 34.33 34.48 -17.49
CA ASP A 735 34.68 35.07 -18.78
C ASP A 735 35.21 33.95 -19.71
N MET A 736 34.47 33.59 -20.76
CA MET A 736 35.06 32.75 -21.81
C MET A 736 36.04 33.57 -22.63
N SER A 737 37.31 33.53 -22.22
CA SER A 737 38.40 33.88 -23.12
C SER A 737 38.33 33.00 -24.37
N GLN A 738 38.34 33.64 -25.55
CA GLN A 738 38.33 32.93 -26.84
C GLN A 738 39.42 31.84 -26.86
N PRO A 739 39.14 30.67 -27.47
CA PRO A 739 40.11 29.58 -27.50
C PRO A 739 41.42 30.08 -28.13
N SER A 740 42.54 29.88 -27.43
CA SER A 740 43.85 30.23 -27.94
C SER A 740 44.11 29.48 -29.24
N SER A 741 44.43 30.20 -30.30
CA SER A 741 44.78 29.72 -31.65
C SER A 741 46.03 28.83 -31.74
N LYS A 742 46.46 28.21 -30.64
CA LYS A 742 47.61 27.30 -30.60
C LYS A 742 47.16 25.84 -30.63
N GLY A 743 47.02 25.36 -31.86
CA GLY A 743 47.27 23.99 -32.33
C GLY A 743 46.87 22.83 -31.43
N TYR A 744 45.73 22.20 -31.75
CA TYR A 744 45.55 20.78 -31.46
C TYR A 744 46.45 19.99 -32.42
N THR A 745 47.51 19.37 -31.91
CA THR A 745 48.25 18.36 -32.64
C THR A 745 47.31 17.17 -32.88
N VAL A 746 47.00 16.94 -34.15
CA VAL A 746 46.33 15.73 -34.63
C VAL A 746 47.18 14.54 -34.20
N LEU A 747 46.63 13.66 -33.35
CA LEU A 747 47.15 12.30 -33.24
C LEU A 747 46.88 11.64 -34.59
N ALA A 748 47.95 11.44 -35.36
CA ALA A 748 47.94 10.74 -36.64
C ALA A 748 47.43 9.28 -36.45
N PRO A 749 46.87 8.67 -37.50
CA PRO A 749 45.82 7.65 -37.41
C PRO A 749 46.18 6.37 -36.65
#